data_AF-A0A820VX59-F1
#
_entry.id   AF-A0A820VX59-F1
#
_cell.length_a   1.000
_cell.length_b   1.000
_cell.length_c   1.000
_cell.angle_alpha   90.00
_cell.angle_beta   90.00
_cell.angle_gamma   90.00
#
_symmetry.space_group_name_H-M   'P 1'
#
loop_
_entity.id
_entity.type
_entity.pdbx_description
1 polymer ?
#
loop_
_entity_poly.entity_id
_entity_poly.type
_entity_poly.pdbx_seq_one_letter_code
_entity_poly.pdbx_strand_id
1 'polypeptide(L)'
;FLEYLSDLCVSSNQAIARTQEMICKSVLEKNSDILIRTKLETKGCVEDMILDDSMSPPMGFSNQNILREVILTWDGKSESIEFMAGVVRDQPAHLRREEFRTILEYYRYQLNLFSHMCFDRQYLAIDNLSLELSIELILACTKSENLPADLRAAFCRLMIHMHVNRDPQEEVTRIKYARLWNQVKSAISLNDYDQTISGSLELTEKNESQPKFEATMKFVEDYLKTVVEQPNSFSDREQNKLTHEVVNLARRLIFFGFYSFEDLLKLTQTLLGILDTSKVVSSHIRLTNPEQVTTIVANSKTSKYDHMLSTTNAYNVNDVVTEQQTDILDNLAYETKMNVIAILEFILDIRLDFRISRLISIFKQKYNRLEPSVNSIGTDLQASDIECIFDSNLTPINEPNLDLDDTKGKTFLKVLINLIMHDYQPLVSRALSLLFRHFNQRKETLQHLNQVQLLVSETDIKNYKQIKLDLDQLRLFVEKSELWVYKKGKDGILTSSIGNEMNIDHDDRKDDEFEIKKLATSSGFNDTEFDITGPNISEESAYRYTSIFQILRRMMKLCVVEGVDGNLYARENEQRLLRNMDVHVVVLDLLRIPYDKAEDTRMNHIMKLAHNLLQYFCYNNPTNQAKLYELYFNDYQQISEEQEVETCCYIFMNNVQMCKTITEKHVQHFVHLIELHGRKVLYIKFLQTIVKAENQYIKNCQDIVMSELVSSDEVLMFYEKGNLSDLVERMQSENERSDPNSLLNYHIQLVHLLAMCTEGKNASTEIKCHSLIGLDDIVLIVTHPDCTPEVKTAYITFLTHCYIDTEVEMKEIYNSQHIYTLIENSFCIDIEKLITKTSERRNLEKYILDTVTDLINQFFNSPFFEQSSAPQ
;
A
#
# COMPACT_ATOMS: atom_id res chain seq x y z
N PHE A 1 27.94 18.42 8.81
CA PHE A 1 27.05 17.93 9.88
C PHE A 1 25.59 17.98 9.48
N LEU A 2 25.03 19.16 9.14
CA LEU A 2 23.62 19.25 8.67
C LEU A 2 23.34 18.34 7.47
N GLU A 3 24.26 18.27 6.51
CA GLU A 3 24.19 17.34 5.38
C GLU A 3 24.10 15.87 5.84
N TYR A 4 25.00 15.44 6.73
CA TYR A 4 24.94 14.09 7.31
C TYR A 4 23.62 13.80 8.04
N LEU A 5 23.08 14.77 8.80
CA LEU A 5 21.76 14.61 9.44
C LEU A 5 20.64 14.52 8.40
N SER A 6 20.75 15.27 7.31
CA SER A 6 19.79 15.23 6.21
C SER A 6 19.77 13.85 5.53
N ASP A 7 20.95 13.27 5.28
CA ASP A 7 21.09 11.94 4.68
C ASP A 7 20.61 10.82 5.63
N LEU A 8 20.67 11.04 6.94
CA LEU A 8 20.14 10.10 7.93
C LEU A 8 18.60 10.09 7.99
N CYS A 9 17.95 11.18 7.57
CA CYS A 9 16.49 11.26 7.51
C CYS A 9 15.91 10.41 6.36
N VAL A 10 16.65 10.22 5.27
CA VAL A 10 16.14 9.60 4.03
C VAL A 10 17.17 8.65 3.42
N SER A 11 16.76 7.44 3.09
CA SER A 11 17.57 6.46 2.35
C SER A 11 16.84 6.00 1.11
N SER A 12 17.50 6.01 -0.05
CA SER A 12 16.89 5.60 -1.34
C SER A 12 15.55 6.31 -1.63
N ASN A 13 15.45 7.59 -1.25
CA ASN A 13 14.23 8.41 -1.35
C ASN A 13 13.03 7.87 -0.54
N GLN A 14 13.29 7.13 0.55
CA GLN A 14 12.30 6.71 1.54
C GLN A 14 12.63 7.32 2.90
N ALA A 15 11.61 7.84 3.60
CA ALA A 15 11.75 8.35 4.95
C ALA A 15 12.17 7.25 5.93
N ILE A 16 13.11 7.57 6.81
CA ILE A 16 13.41 6.75 7.98
C ILE A 16 12.76 7.42 9.20
N ALA A 17 11.48 7.14 9.42
CA ALA A 17 10.64 7.79 10.44
C ALA A 17 11.30 7.82 11.83
N ARG A 18 11.94 6.72 12.25
CA ARG A 18 12.65 6.62 13.53
C ARG A 18 13.81 7.61 13.63
N THR A 19 14.58 7.77 12.55
CA THR A 19 15.74 8.67 12.53
C THR A 19 15.30 10.12 12.46
N GLN A 20 14.28 10.43 11.64
CA GLN A 20 13.65 11.75 11.59
C GLN A 20 13.15 12.16 12.99
N GLU A 21 12.43 11.28 13.70
CA GLU A 21 11.94 11.55 15.06
C GLU A 21 13.09 11.91 16.03
N MET A 22 14.17 11.13 16.03
CA MET A 22 15.33 11.38 16.90
C MET A 22 16.02 12.71 16.58
N ILE A 23 16.14 13.05 15.30
CA ILE A 23 16.74 14.31 14.84
C ILE A 23 15.84 15.49 15.23
N CYS A 24 14.52 15.40 15.04
CA CYS A 24 13.56 16.44 15.43
C CYS A 24 13.69 16.79 16.92
N LYS A 25 13.65 15.79 17.80
CA LYS A 25 13.78 15.98 19.25
C LYS A 25 15.15 16.57 19.65
N SER A 26 16.21 16.18 18.95
CA SER A 26 17.56 16.64 19.29
C SER A 26 17.84 18.06 18.78
N VAL A 27 17.44 18.38 17.55
CA VAL A 27 17.75 19.65 16.90
C VAL A 27 16.77 20.75 17.30
N LEU A 28 15.46 20.46 17.34
CA LEU A 28 14.44 21.49 17.57
C LEU A 28 14.25 21.80 19.07
N GLU A 29 14.33 20.80 19.95
CA GLU A 29 14.07 21.01 21.39
C GLU A 29 15.35 21.33 22.18
N LYS A 30 16.45 20.58 21.93
CA LYS A 30 17.65 20.66 22.78
C LYS A 30 18.74 21.58 22.25
N ASN A 31 18.84 21.77 20.94
CA ASN A 31 19.96 22.47 20.29
C ASN A 31 19.44 23.49 19.25
N SER A 32 18.38 24.24 19.58
CA SER A 32 17.78 25.21 18.66
C SER A 32 18.65 26.46 18.43
N ASP A 33 19.72 26.63 19.20
CA ASP A 33 20.70 27.70 19.10
C ASP A 33 21.61 27.59 17.88
N ILE A 34 21.77 26.39 17.31
CA ILE A 34 22.58 26.17 16.09
C ILE A 34 21.85 26.58 14.80
N LEU A 35 20.56 26.93 14.89
CA LEU A 35 19.70 27.23 13.74
C LEU A 35 19.68 28.73 13.45
N ILE A 36 19.76 29.08 12.17
CA ILE A 36 19.50 30.43 11.68
C ILE A 36 17.99 30.65 11.73
N ARG A 37 17.55 31.69 12.44
CA ARG A 37 16.13 32.06 12.48
C ARG A 37 15.79 32.96 11.31
N THR A 38 14.63 32.71 10.71
CA THR A 38 14.17 33.38 9.49
C THR A 38 12.86 34.10 9.76
N LYS A 39 12.78 35.39 9.40
CA LYS A 39 11.55 36.18 9.56
C LYS A 39 11.25 36.99 8.31
N LEU A 40 9.96 37.18 8.05
CA LEU A 40 9.46 38.11 7.03
C LEU A 40 9.18 39.45 7.71
N GLU A 41 10.01 40.46 7.45
CA GLU A 41 9.81 41.80 7.97
C GLU A 41 9.23 42.72 6.92
N THR A 42 8.38 43.63 7.39
CA THR A 42 7.76 44.64 6.54
C THR A 42 8.49 45.95 6.76
N LYS A 43 9.22 46.46 5.76
CA LYS A 43 9.79 47.80 5.84
C LYS A 43 8.66 48.82 5.72
N GLY A 44 8.19 49.32 6.86
CA GLY A 44 7.42 50.56 6.91
C GLY A 44 8.38 51.72 6.67
N CYS A 45 8.08 52.58 5.69
CA CYS A 45 8.60 53.94 5.69
C CYS A 45 8.03 54.67 6.91
N VAL A 46 8.62 54.46 8.09
CA VAL A 46 8.37 55.26 9.28
C VAL A 46 9.73 55.70 9.82
N GLU A 47 10.44 56.48 9.01
CA GLU A 47 11.44 57.40 9.56
C GLU A 47 11.15 58.81 9.03
N ASP A 48 10.78 59.65 9.99
CA ASP A 48 10.84 61.11 9.99
C ASP A 48 9.99 61.91 9.01
N MET A 49 8.68 61.94 9.27
CA MET A 49 7.90 63.15 9.03
C MET A 49 7.05 63.46 10.26
N ILE A 50 7.62 64.26 11.17
CA ILE A 50 6.83 65.08 12.10
C ILE A 50 6.00 66.02 11.22
N LEU A 51 4.74 65.67 10.98
CA LEU A 51 3.78 66.57 10.34
C LEU A 51 2.90 67.15 11.44
N ASP A 52 3.05 68.46 11.57
CA ASP A 52 2.18 69.39 12.29
C ASP A 52 0.70 69.14 11.95
N ASP A 53 -0.17 69.30 12.94
CA ASP A 53 -1.52 68.73 13.07
C ASP A 53 -2.59 69.43 12.17
N SER A 54 -2.22 69.90 10.97
CA SER A 54 -3.09 70.75 10.16
C SER A 54 -3.05 70.56 8.65
N MET A 55 -2.73 69.37 8.13
CA MET A 55 -2.99 69.04 6.71
C MET A 55 -3.45 67.60 6.54
N SER A 56 -4.57 67.44 5.84
CA SER A 56 -5.10 66.14 5.39
C SER A 56 -4.10 65.40 4.50
N PRO A 57 -4.03 64.05 4.58
CA PRO A 57 -3.09 63.28 3.78
C PRO A 57 -3.44 63.41 2.28
N PRO A 58 -2.45 63.54 1.39
CA PRO A 58 -2.71 63.57 -0.04
C PRO A 58 -3.22 62.20 -0.49
N MET A 59 -4.45 62.21 -1.02
CA MET A 59 -5.05 61.09 -1.75
C MET A 59 -4.14 60.69 -2.91
N GLY A 60 -3.51 59.52 -2.84
CA GLY A 60 -2.67 59.01 -3.93
C GLY A 60 -1.62 57.96 -3.60
N PHE A 61 -1.43 57.55 -2.35
CA PHE A 61 -0.57 56.38 -2.04
C PHE A 61 -1.39 55.09 -2.16
N SER A 62 -1.23 54.39 -3.28
CA SER A 62 -1.64 52.99 -3.38
C SER A 62 -0.82 52.16 -2.39
N ASN A 63 -1.47 51.19 -1.75
CA ASN A 63 -0.88 50.17 -0.86
C ASN A 63 0.13 49.22 -1.58
N GLN A 64 0.76 49.64 -2.67
CA GLN A 64 1.54 48.80 -3.58
C GLN A 64 3.05 48.74 -3.31
N ASN A 65 3.61 49.56 -2.42
CA ASN A 65 5.05 49.57 -2.12
C ASN A 65 5.37 49.19 -0.67
N ILE A 66 4.73 48.14 -0.16
CA ILE A 66 5.19 47.49 1.06
C ILE A 66 6.29 46.50 0.65
N LEU A 67 7.55 46.92 0.74
CA LEU A 67 8.70 46.03 0.53
C LEU A 67 8.79 45.07 1.72
N ARG A 68 8.37 43.83 1.49
CA ARG A 68 8.56 42.72 2.44
C ARG A 68 9.92 42.11 2.17
N GLU A 69 10.75 42.02 3.19
CA GLU A 69 12.12 41.53 3.10
C GLU A 69 12.31 40.35 4.05
N VAL A 70 13.04 39.33 3.59
CA VAL A 70 13.32 38.14 4.40
C VAL A 70 14.66 38.33 5.09
N ILE A 71 14.64 38.33 6.42
CA ILE A 71 15.80 38.57 7.27
C ILE A 71 16.23 37.26 7.92
N LEU A 72 17.53 36.98 7.82
CA LEU A 72 18.20 35.88 8.50
C LEU A 72 18.88 36.43 9.74
N THR A 73 18.70 35.74 10.87
CA THR A 73 19.34 36.10 12.14
C THR A 73 20.18 34.95 12.68
N TRP A 74 21.46 35.22 12.96
CA TRP A 74 22.45 34.25 13.45
C TRP A 74 23.43 34.96 14.39
N ASP A 75 23.84 34.33 15.49
CA ASP A 75 24.81 34.90 16.45
C ASP A 75 24.52 36.35 16.89
N GLY A 76 23.23 36.74 16.94
CA GLY A 76 22.79 38.11 17.25
C GLY A 76 22.97 39.15 16.12
N LYS A 77 23.43 38.73 14.93
CA LYS A 77 23.44 39.52 13.69
C LYS A 77 22.17 39.27 12.89
N SER A 78 21.73 40.28 12.14
CA SER A 78 20.55 40.21 11.27
C SER A 78 20.86 40.87 9.93
N GLU A 79 20.61 40.19 8.82
CA GLU A 79 20.79 40.73 7.46
C GLU A 79 19.73 40.18 6.50
N SER A 80 19.47 40.92 5.42
CA SER A 80 18.58 40.49 4.34
C SER A 80 19.20 39.40 3.48
N ILE A 81 18.41 38.36 3.19
CA ILE A 81 18.83 37.25 2.33
C ILE A 81 19.14 37.72 0.90
N GLU A 82 18.37 38.68 0.38
CA GLU A 82 18.58 39.23 -0.96
C GLU A 82 19.81 40.13 -1.01
N PHE A 83 20.06 40.91 0.04
CA PHE A 83 21.27 41.72 0.16
C PHE A 83 22.52 40.83 0.19
N MET A 84 22.51 39.80 1.03
CA MET A 84 23.63 38.84 1.10
C MET A 84 23.87 38.16 -0.24
N ALA A 85 22.82 37.69 -0.92
CA ALA A 85 22.92 37.07 -2.24
C ALA A 85 23.47 38.04 -3.30
N GLY A 86 22.98 39.29 -3.32
CA GLY A 86 23.46 40.33 -4.22
C GLY A 86 24.92 40.67 -3.99
N VAL A 87 25.39 40.74 -2.74
CA VAL A 87 26.81 40.97 -2.42
C VAL A 87 27.67 39.80 -2.91
N VAL A 88 27.23 38.55 -2.71
CA VAL A 88 27.98 37.36 -3.13
C VAL A 88 28.11 37.29 -4.65
N ARG A 89 27.05 37.65 -5.38
CA ARG A 89 26.99 37.63 -6.86
C ARG A 89 27.71 38.81 -7.49
N ASP A 90 27.39 40.04 -7.08
CA ASP A 90 27.70 41.25 -7.84
C ASP A 90 28.88 42.05 -7.26
N GLN A 91 29.31 41.78 -6.01
CA GLN A 91 30.32 42.58 -5.30
C GLN A 91 31.53 41.76 -4.82
N PRO A 92 32.44 41.34 -5.74
CA PRO A 92 33.58 40.48 -5.40
C PRO A 92 34.57 41.10 -4.40
N ALA A 93 34.60 42.43 -4.29
CA ALA A 93 35.49 43.17 -3.38
C ALA A 93 34.88 43.49 -1.99
N HIS A 94 33.64 43.06 -1.72
CA HIS A 94 32.99 43.37 -0.44
C HIS A 94 33.62 42.59 0.72
N LEU A 95 33.96 43.30 1.81
CA LEU A 95 34.71 42.75 2.95
C LEU A 95 34.04 41.53 3.62
N ARG A 96 32.70 41.50 3.65
CA ARG A 96 31.91 40.39 4.24
C ARG A 96 31.45 39.33 3.23
N ARG A 97 31.95 39.33 1.99
CA ARG A 97 31.47 38.42 0.94
C ARG A 97 31.60 36.95 1.32
N GLU A 98 32.76 36.54 1.83
CA GLU A 98 33.01 35.14 2.18
C GLU A 98 32.21 34.71 3.43
N GLU A 99 32.00 35.63 4.37
CA GLU A 99 31.08 35.43 5.50
C GLU A 99 29.67 35.16 4.99
N PHE A 100 29.12 36.03 4.13
CA PHE A 100 27.79 35.86 3.54
C PHE A 100 27.66 34.59 2.69
N ARG A 101 28.71 34.23 1.92
CA ARG A 101 28.73 32.98 1.16
C ARG A 101 28.59 31.76 2.08
N THR A 102 29.34 31.75 3.17
CA THR A 102 29.32 30.66 4.15
C THR A 102 27.97 30.57 4.88
N ILE A 103 27.38 31.71 5.25
CA ILE A 103 26.07 31.76 5.90
C ILE A 103 24.96 31.27 4.98
N LEU A 104 24.94 31.72 3.72
CA LEU A 104 23.95 31.27 2.73
C LEU A 104 24.08 29.77 2.45
N GLU A 105 25.32 29.26 2.38
CA GLU A 105 25.56 27.82 2.21
C GLU A 105 25.10 27.02 3.43
N TYR A 106 25.40 27.47 4.65
CA TYR A 106 24.90 26.86 5.89
C TYR A 106 23.37 26.85 5.92
N TYR A 107 22.74 27.99 5.60
CA TYR A 107 21.29 28.13 5.56
C TYR A 107 20.65 27.21 4.52
N ARG A 108 21.27 27.04 3.35
CA ARG A 108 20.83 26.06 2.34
C ARG A 108 20.82 24.64 2.91
N TYR A 109 21.89 24.22 3.60
CA TYR A 109 21.92 22.90 4.24
C TYR A 109 20.90 22.77 5.38
N GLN A 110 20.63 23.85 6.12
CA GLN A 110 19.56 23.88 7.12
C GLN A 110 18.17 23.67 6.49
N LEU A 111 17.87 24.36 5.38
CA LEU A 111 16.62 24.18 4.63
C LEU A 111 16.48 22.76 4.06
N ASN A 112 17.59 22.17 3.60
CA ASN A 112 17.60 20.77 3.16
C ASN A 112 17.30 19.84 4.33
N LEU A 113 17.93 20.02 5.49
CA LEU A 113 17.64 19.24 6.68
C LEU A 113 16.17 19.38 7.08
N PHE A 114 15.63 20.60 7.13
CA PHE A 114 14.21 20.83 7.44
C PHE A 114 13.28 20.14 6.44
N SER A 115 13.58 20.21 5.15
CA SER A 115 12.83 19.48 4.12
C SER A 115 12.81 17.97 4.37
N HIS A 116 13.96 17.37 4.69
CA HIS A 116 14.08 15.93 4.95
C HIS A 116 13.53 15.52 6.33
N MET A 117 13.52 16.44 7.30
CA MET A 117 12.86 16.24 8.59
C MET A 117 11.35 16.23 8.45
N CYS A 118 10.77 17.06 7.58
CA CYS A 118 9.32 17.08 7.27
C CYS A 118 8.90 16.03 6.22
N PHE A 119 9.85 15.33 5.60
CA PHE A 119 9.60 14.38 4.52
C PHE A 119 8.68 13.25 4.99
N ASP A 120 7.75 12.82 4.13
CA ASP A 120 6.67 11.88 4.43
C ASP A 120 5.87 12.20 5.72
N ARG A 121 5.46 13.47 5.87
CA ARG A 121 4.48 13.93 6.88
C ARG A 121 4.91 13.74 8.34
N GLN A 122 6.19 13.95 8.64
CA GLN A 122 6.66 13.92 10.03
C GLN A 122 6.16 15.16 10.81
N TYR A 123 5.10 15.00 11.60
CA TYR A 123 4.39 16.13 12.21
C TYR A 123 5.19 16.82 13.32
N LEU A 124 6.13 16.11 13.98
CA LEU A 124 7.04 16.73 14.96
C LEU A 124 7.88 17.86 14.36
N ALA A 125 8.30 17.72 13.10
CA ALA A 125 9.04 18.77 12.39
C ALA A 125 8.08 19.83 11.86
N ILE A 126 6.99 19.42 11.21
CA ILE A 126 6.06 20.30 10.52
C ILE A 126 5.41 21.28 11.50
N ASP A 127 4.90 20.80 12.64
CA ASP A 127 4.17 21.64 13.59
C ASP A 127 5.09 22.67 14.26
N ASN A 128 6.37 22.34 14.50
CA ASN A 128 7.34 23.26 15.06
C ASN A 128 7.87 24.28 14.03
N LEU A 129 8.24 23.82 12.82
CA LEU A 129 8.90 24.66 11.81
C LEU A 129 7.92 25.56 11.04
N SER A 130 6.67 25.11 10.84
CA SER A 130 5.67 25.88 10.09
C SER A 130 5.24 27.18 10.78
N LEU A 131 5.52 27.33 12.08
CA LEU A 131 5.26 28.56 12.84
C LEU A 131 6.20 29.71 12.44
N GLU A 132 7.46 29.41 12.10
CA GLU A 132 8.45 30.41 11.71
C GLU A 132 8.50 30.62 10.19
N LEU A 133 8.31 29.55 9.42
CA LEU A 133 8.48 29.53 7.97
C LEU A 133 7.12 29.47 7.26
N SER A 134 6.45 30.62 7.13
CA SER A 134 5.13 30.70 6.50
C SER A 134 5.16 30.49 4.97
N ILE A 135 4.00 30.14 4.38
CA ILE A 135 3.83 30.00 2.92
C ILE A 135 4.26 31.29 2.19
N GLU A 136 3.87 32.46 2.70
CA GLU A 136 4.21 33.75 2.10
C GLU A 136 5.73 33.99 2.06
N LEU A 137 6.44 33.63 3.14
CA LEU A 137 7.89 33.78 3.25
C LEU A 137 8.62 32.88 2.24
N ILE A 138 8.24 31.60 2.20
CA ILE A 138 8.85 30.61 1.31
C ILE A 138 8.58 30.98 -0.16
N LEU A 139 7.36 31.41 -0.48
CA LEU A 139 7.00 31.82 -1.84
C LEU A 139 7.76 33.09 -2.27
N ALA A 140 7.93 34.07 -1.38
CA ALA A 140 8.73 35.26 -1.66
C ALA A 140 10.18 34.91 -2.03
N CYS A 141 10.80 33.99 -1.28
CA CYS A 141 12.15 33.52 -1.58
C CYS A 141 12.20 32.70 -2.90
N THR A 142 11.20 31.87 -3.15
CA THR A 142 11.15 31.03 -4.36
C THR A 142 10.96 31.88 -5.63
N LYS A 143 10.22 33.00 -5.52
CA LYS A 143 9.96 33.92 -6.64
C LYS A 143 11.12 34.89 -6.91
N SER A 144 11.95 35.21 -5.92
CA SER A 144 13.02 36.20 -6.06
C SER A 144 14.10 35.74 -7.03
N GLU A 145 14.21 36.40 -8.18
CA GLU A 145 15.28 36.17 -9.17
C GLU A 145 16.66 36.61 -8.65
N ASN A 146 16.69 37.39 -7.57
CA ASN A 146 17.93 37.83 -6.93
C ASN A 146 18.60 36.72 -6.11
N LEU A 147 17.89 35.62 -5.82
CA LEU A 147 18.43 34.48 -5.07
C LEU A 147 18.99 33.40 -6.01
N PRO A 148 20.06 32.68 -5.60
CA PRO A 148 20.59 31.55 -6.36
C PRO A 148 19.53 30.47 -6.60
N ALA A 149 19.52 29.86 -7.78
CA ALA A 149 18.53 28.85 -8.15
C ALA A 149 18.58 27.62 -7.22
N ASP A 150 19.77 27.25 -6.74
CA ASP A 150 19.97 26.20 -5.72
C ASP A 150 19.24 26.50 -4.40
N LEU A 151 19.26 27.77 -3.95
CA LEU A 151 18.60 28.18 -2.71
C LEU A 151 17.08 28.25 -2.90
N ARG A 152 16.64 28.75 -4.06
CA ARG A 152 15.22 28.74 -4.46
C ARG A 152 14.68 27.32 -4.54
N ALA A 153 15.48 26.37 -5.03
CA ALA A 153 15.13 24.96 -5.06
C ALA A 153 14.93 24.40 -3.65
N ALA A 154 15.80 24.75 -2.70
CA ALA A 154 15.66 24.35 -1.29
C ALA A 154 14.36 24.89 -0.65
N PHE A 155 13.99 26.15 -0.94
CA PHE A 155 12.70 26.71 -0.50
C PHE A 155 11.51 26.02 -1.17
N CYS A 156 11.60 25.70 -2.46
CA CYS A 156 10.55 24.99 -3.19
C CYS A 156 10.34 23.58 -2.60
N ARG A 157 11.42 22.84 -2.32
CA ARG A 157 11.37 21.55 -1.63
C ARG A 157 10.75 21.67 -0.24
N LEU A 158 11.09 22.72 0.50
CA LEU A 158 10.51 22.98 1.82
C LEU A 158 9.00 23.24 1.74
N MET A 159 8.55 24.02 0.74
CA MET A 159 7.13 24.26 0.47
C MET A 159 6.38 22.93 0.30
N ILE A 160 6.96 21.99 -0.44
CA ILE A 160 6.38 20.67 -0.69
C ILE A 160 6.17 19.91 0.62
N HIS A 161 7.23 19.74 1.42
CA HIS A 161 7.18 18.84 2.58
C HIS A 161 6.59 19.46 3.84
N MET A 162 6.58 20.79 3.97
CA MET A 162 6.09 21.46 5.18
C MET A 162 4.64 21.94 5.07
N HIS A 163 4.23 22.44 3.89
CA HIS A 163 2.93 23.10 3.72
C HIS A 163 2.01 22.37 2.75
N VAL A 164 2.52 21.87 1.63
CA VAL A 164 1.68 21.26 0.59
C VAL A 164 1.35 19.81 0.92
N ASN A 165 2.33 19.02 1.37
CA ASN A 165 2.13 17.63 1.81
C ASN A 165 1.93 17.56 3.32
N ARG A 166 0.77 18.06 3.78
CA ARG A 166 0.35 18.08 5.19
C ARG A 166 -1.14 17.73 5.27
N ASP A 167 -1.59 17.16 6.38
CA ASP A 167 -3.02 17.08 6.71
C ASP A 167 -3.68 18.48 6.62
N PRO A 168 -4.86 18.64 5.98
CA PRO A 168 -5.79 17.63 5.45
C PRO A 168 -5.64 17.31 3.95
N GLN A 169 -4.52 17.66 3.30
CA GLN A 169 -4.33 17.34 1.88
C GLN A 169 -4.07 15.85 1.68
N GLU A 170 -4.93 15.18 0.91
CA GLU A 170 -4.75 13.78 0.49
C GLU A 170 -4.77 13.64 -1.03
N GLU A 171 -4.05 12.62 -1.55
CA GLU A 171 -4.05 12.32 -2.98
C GLU A 171 -5.47 11.97 -3.45
N VAL A 172 -5.90 12.60 -4.54
CA VAL A 172 -7.22 12.37 -5.11
C VAL A 172 -7.29 10.95 -5.66
N THR A 173 -8.34 10.23 -5.30
CA THR A 173 -8.68 8.94 -5.91
C THR A 173 -8.97 9.14 -7.39
N ARG A 174 -8.02 8.75 -8.24
CA ARG A 174 -8.04 9.04 -9.68
C ARG A 174 -9.20 8.34 -10.40
N ILE A 175 -9.53 7.12 -9.95
CA ILE A 175 -10.65 6.32 -10.47
C ILE A 175 -11.53 5.90 -9.29
N LYS A 176 -12.81 6.27 -9.32
CA LYS A 176 -13.79 5.92 -8.28
C LYS A 176 -14.56 4.66 -8.70
N TYR A 177 -14.22 3.52 -8.10
CA TYR A 177 -14.90 2.25 -8.36
C TYR A 177 -16.21 2.09 -7.57
N ALA A 178 -16.34 2.69 -6.40
CA ALA A 178 -17.59 2.71 -5.65
C ALA A 178 -18.37 4.01 -5.97
N ARG A 179 -19.60 3.88 -6.48
CA ARG A 179 -20.42 5.03 -6.90
C ARG A 179 -21.84 4.92 -6.40
N LEU A 180 -22.35 6.01 -5.85
CA LEU A 180 -23.71 6.09 -5.30
C LEU A 180 -24.71 6.39 -6.43
N TRP A 181 -25.67 5.49 -6.67
CA TRP A 181 -26.62 5.61 -7.79
C TRP A 181 -27.43 6.91 -7.76
N ASN A 182 -27.79 7.38 -6.57
CA ASN A 182 -28.54 8.63 -6.37
C ASN A 182 -27.74 9.88 -6.79
N GLN A 183 -26.41 9.87 -6.67
CA GLN A 183 -25.53 10.99 -7.01
C GLN A 183 -25.18 11.04 -8.50
N VAL A 184 -25.38 9.96 -9.25
CA VAL A 184 -25.13 9.94 -10.70
C VAL A 184 -26.10 10.88 -11.41
N LYS A 185 -25.59 11.93 -12.08
CA LYS A 185 -26.40 12.82 -12.94
C LYS A 185 -26.78 12.11 -14.25
N SER A 186 -27.93 12.46 -14.84
CA SER A 186 -28.39 11.91 -16.14
C SER A 186 -27.57 12.40 -17.35
N ALA A 187 -26.81 13.48 -17.19
CA ALA A 187 -25.79 13.98 -18.11
C ALA A 187 -24.69 14.66 -17.29
N ILE A 188 -23.43 14.48 -17.68
CA ILE A 188 -22.26 15.04 -16.98
C ILE A 188 -21.48 15.93 -17.95
N SER A 189 -21.33 17.20 -17.62
CA SER A 189 -20.35 18.12 -18.21
C SER A 189 -19.01 18.07 -17.46
N LEU A 190 -17.96 18.70 -17.99
CA LEU A 190 -16.65 18.81 -17.30
C LEU A 190 -16.81 19.51 -15.94
N ASN A 191 -17.56 20.62 -15.90
CA ASN A 191 -17.83 21.36 -14.67
C ASN A 191 -18.67 20.54 -13.67
N ASP A 192 -19.62 19.73 -14.16
CA ASP A 192 -20.37 18.81 -13.28
C ASP A 192 -19.49 17.71 -12.70
N TYR A 193 -18.49 17.26 -13.46
CA TYR A 193 -17.51 16.26 -13.05
C TYR A 193 -16.56 16.83 -12.00
N ASP A 194 -16.03 18.04 -12.24
CA ASP A 194 -15.23 18.76 -11.25
C ASP A 194 -16.04 18.96 -9.97
N GLN A 195 -17.32 19.33 -10.03
CA GLN A 195 -18.16 19.41 -8.83
C GLN A 195 -18.47 18.07 -8.15
N THR A 196 -18.36 16.93 -8.84
CA THR A 196 -18.58 15.60 -8.24
C THR A 196 -17.29 14.96 -7.74
N ILE A 197 -16.14 15.32 -8.32
CA ILE A 197 -14.82 15.13 -7.72
C ILE A 197 -14.70 16.02 -6.48
N SER A 198 -15.09 17.30 -6.61
CA SER A 198 -15.05 18.31 -5.55
C SER A 198 -16.16 18.18 -4.51
N GLY A 199 -17.21 17.41 -4.80
CA GLY A 199 -18.43 17.27 -3.99
C GLY A 199 -18.62 15.91 -3.33
N SER A 200 -17.68 14.97 -3.48
CA SER A 200 -17.54 13.95 -2.42
C SER A 200 -17.22 14.70 -1.12
N LEU A 201 -17.83 14.28 -0.01
CA LEU A 201 -17.64 14.82 1.36
C LEU A 201 -16.17 14.93 1.86
N GLU A 202 -15.19 14.68 1.00
CA GLU A 202 -13.73 14.80 1.19
C GLU A 202 -13.21 16.25 1.30
N LEU A 203 -14.04 17.30 1.09
CA LEU A 203 -13.50 18.60 0.65
C LEU A 203 -14.10 19.87 1.28
N THR A 204 -14.88 19.78 2.36
CA THR A 204 -15.27 21.01 3.09
C THR A 204 -14.06 21.80 3.58
N GLU A 205 -12.96 21.13 3.95
CA GLU A 205 -11.71 21.80 4.37
C GLU A 205 -10.72 22.09 3.22
N LYS A 206 -10.71 21.31 2.13
CA LYS A 206 -9.81 21.58 0.99
C LYS A 206 -10.15 22.90 0.28
N ASN A 207 -11.45 23.25 0.21
CA ASN A 207 -11.90 24.56 -0.30
C ASN A 207 -11.37 25.75 0.52
N GLU A 208 -11.03 25.56 1.80
CA GLU A 208 -10.39 26.60 2.62
C GLU A 208 -8.87 26.70 2.42
N SER A 209 -8.23 25.60 1.99
CA SER A 209 -6.79 25.56 1.73
C SER A 209 -6.41 26.03 0.32
N GLN A 210 -7.29 25.86 -0.67
CA GLN A 210 -7.09 26.31 -2.05
C GLN A 210 -6.72 27.81 -2.16
N PRO A 211 -7.42 28.76 -1.51
CA PRO A 211 -7.03 30.17 -1.59
C PRO A 211 -5.65 30.45 -0.99
N LYS A 212 -5.15 29.61 -0.06
CA LYS A 212 -3.81 29.77 0.52
C LYS A 212 -2.70 29.44 -0.50
N PHE A 213 -2.97 28.54 -1.45
CA PHE A 213 -1.99 28.09 -2.45
C PHE A 213 -2.19 28.69 -3.84
N GLU A 214 -3.23 29.50 -4.07
CA GLU A 214 -3.49 30.19 -5.35
C GLU A 214 -2.26 30.93 -5.88
N ALA A 215 -1.57 31.69 -5.03
CA ALA A 215 -0.35 32.41 -5.40
C ALA A 215 0.81 31.46 -5.79
N THR A 216 0.85 30.28 -5.16
CA THR A 216 1.85 29.24 -5.45
C THR A 216 1.54 28.54 -6.77
N MET A 217 0.27 28.21 -7.04
CA MET A 217 -0.18 27.64 -8.32
C MET A 217 0.14 28.58 -9.49
N LYS A 218 -0.17 29.86 -9.33
CA LYS A 218 0.16 30.87 -10.34
C LYS A 218 1.66 30.96 -10.62
N PHE A 219 2.47 30.95 -9.56
CA PHE A 219 3.94 30.91 -9.70
C PHE A 219 4.41 29.68 -10.48
N VAL A 220 3.87 28.49 -10.18
CA VAL A 220 4.21 27.25 -10.87
C VAL A 220 3.87 27.34 -12.35
N GLU A 221 2.66 27.81 -12.69
CA GLU A 221 2.25 27.97 -14.10
C GLU A 221 3.12 28.97 -14.86
N ASP A 222 3.38 30.14 -14.28
CA ASP A 222 4.20 31.19 -14.89
C ASP A 222 5.65 30.70 -15.10
N TYR A 223 6.19 29.97 -14.12
CA TYR A 223 7.53 29.38 -14.22
C TYR A 223 7.60 28.31 -15.33
N LEU A 224 6.67 27.36 -15.36
CA LEU A 224 6.67 26.27 -16.35
C LEU A 224 6.50 26.82 -17.78
N LYS A 225 5.68 27.85 -17.98
CA LYS A 225 5.55 28.55 -19.28
C LYS A 225 6.88 29.18 -19.70
N THR A 226 7.54 29.89 -18.78
CA THR A 226 8.84 30.54 -19.03
C THR A 226 9.90 29.52 -19.43
N VAL A 227 9.95 28.36 -18.76
CA VAL A 227 10.88 27.27 -19.07
C VAL A 227 10.64 26.69 -20.47
N VAL A 228 9.39 26.57 -20.93
CA VAL A 228 9.08 26.05 -22.27
C VAL A 228 9.44 27.05 -23.37
N GLU A 229 9.34 28.36 -23.09
CA GLU A 229 9.65 29.43 -24.04
C GLU A 229 11.15 29.65 -24.25
N GLN A 230 11.98 29.34 -23.24
CA GLN A 230 13.42 29.52 -23.34
C GLN A 230 14.08 28.47 -24.29
N PRO A 231 14.95 28.90 -25.22
CA PRO A 231 15.52 27.99 -26.23
C PRO A 231 16.60 27.03 -25.69
N ASN A 232 17.12 27.23 -24.47
CA ASN A 232 18.20 26.45 -23.85
C ASN A 232 17.96 26.16 -22.35
N SER A 233 16.71 25.92 -21.95
CA SER A 233 16.27 25.88 -20.54
C SER A 233 16.97 24.82 -19.67
N PHE A 234 17.62 23.83 -20.29
CA PHE A 234 18.32 22.74 -19.60
C PHE A 234 19.85 22.90 -19.54
N SER A 235 20.40 24.04 -19.96
CA SER A 235 21.85 24.27 -20.00
C SER A 235 22.48 24.64 -18.65
N ASP A 236 21.69 25.19 -17.71
CA ASP A 236 22.16 25.60 -16.38
C ASP A 236 21.79 24.57 -15.30
N ARG A 237 22.81 24.10 -14.57
CA ARG A 237 22.69 23.08 -13.52
C ARG A 237 21.83 23.53 -12.34
N GLU A 238 21.97 24.78 -11.92
CA GLU A 238 21.20 25.27 -10.76
C GLU A 238 19.74 25.50 -11.16
N GLN A 239 19.50 25.98 -12.38
CA GLN A 239 18.16 26.13 -12.94
C GLN A 239 17.48 24.77 -13.16
N ASN A 240 18.22 23.73 -13.53
CA ASN A 240 17.68 22.37 -13.64
C ASN A 240 17.17 21.84 -12.29
N LYS A 241 17.90 22.10 -11.20
CA LYS A 241 17.47 21.76 -9.82
C LYS A 241 16.21 22.50 -9.43
N LEU A 242 16.15 23.80 -9.68
CA LEU A 242 14.93 24.57 -9.42
C LEU A 242 13.76 24.03 -10.25
N THR A 243 13.98 23.74 -11.53
CA THR A 243 12.95 23.20 -12.43
C THR A 243 12.45 21.85 -11.96
N HIS A 244 13.33 20.97 -11.50
CA HIS A 244 12.96 19.69 -10.92
C HIS A 244 12.02 19.86 -9.72
N GLU A 245 12.38 20.71 -8.76
CA GLU A 245 11.57 20.96 -7.56
C GLU A 245 10.24 21.64 -7.90
N VAL A 246 10.22 22.59 -8.85
CA VAL A 246 8.96 23.23 -9.29
C VAL A 246 8.04 22.23 -9.99
N VAL A 247 8.57 21.31 -10.81
CA VAL A 247 7.79 20.23 -11.42
C VAL A 247 7.28 19.25 -10.34
N ASN A 248 8.08 18.97 -9.31
CA ASN A 248 7.66 18.15 -8.17
C ASN A 248 6.55 18.83 -7.36
N LEU A 249 6.65 20.14 -7.14
CA LEU A 249 5.59 20.96 -6.52
C LEU A 249 4.32 20.93 -7.37
N ALA A 250 4.43 21.12 -8.69
CA ALA A 250 3.30 20.99 -9.62
C ALA A 250 2.64 19.61 -9.49
N ARG A 251 3.44 18.54 -9.50
CA ARG A 251 2.96 17.16 -9.35
C ARG A 251 2.15 16.99 -8.06
N ARG A 252 2.64 17.48 -6.91
CA ARG A 252 1.94 17.36 -5.63
C ARG A 252 0.66 18.18 -5.59
N LEU A 253 0.67 19.41 -6.11
CA LEU A 253 -0.54 20.24 -6.21
C LEU A 253 -1.61 19.57 -7.10
N ILE A 254 -1.20 18.95 -8.21
CA ILE A 254 -2.09 18.19 -9.09
C ILE A 254 -2.65 16.97 -8.37
N PHE A 255 -1.80 16.17 -7.73
CA PHE A 255 -2.21 14.93 -7.06
C PHE A 255 -3.15 15.20 -5.89
N PHE A 256 -3.00 16.32 -5.18
CA PHE A 256 -3.90 16.72 -4.11
C PHE A 256 -5.21 17.37 -4.56
N GLY A 257 -5.37 17.62 -5.86
CA GLY A 257 -6.62 18.08 -6.47
C GLY A 257 -6.82 19.59 -6.47
N PHE A 258 -5.75 20.39 -6.42
CA PHE A 258 -5.85 21.85 -6.47
C PHE A 258 -6.23 22.38 -7.87
N TYR A 259 -6.04 21.57 -8.91
CA TYR A 259 -6.36 21.88 -10.30
C TYR A 259 -7.67 21.24 -10.72
N SER A 260 -8.52 21.98 -11.43
CA SER A 260 -9.71 21.41 -12.09
C SER A 260 -9.31 20.53 -13.27
N PHE A 261 -10.19 19.64 -13.72
CA PHE A 261 -9.90 18.82 -14.89
C PHE A 261 -9.63 19.67 -16.14
N GLU A 262 -10.29 20.82 -16.28
CA GLU A 262 -10.03 21.77 -17.37
C GLU A 262 -8.60 22.35 -17.28
N ASP A 263 -8.15 22.73 -16.08
CA ASP A 263 -6.82 23.27 -15.88
C ASP A 263 -5.73 22.23 -16.14
N LEU A 264 -5.99 20.97 -15.78
CA LEU A 264 -5.09 19.84 -16.09
C LEU A 264 -4.91 19.64 -17.60
N LEU A 265 -5.98 19.77 -18.38
CA LEU A 265 -5.90 19.68 -19.85
C LEU A 265 -5.05 20.83 -20.43
N LYS A 266 -5.20 22.06 -19.91
CA LYS A 266 -4.35 23.20 -20.31
C LYS A 266 -2.88 23.00 -19.93
N LEU A 267 -2.63 22.50 -18.72
CA LEU A 267 -1.29 22.27 -18.21
C LEU A 267 -0.56 21.16 -18.99
N THR A 268 -1.28 20.17 -19.50
CA THR A 268 -0.75 19.07 -20.34
C THR A 268 0.06 19.61 -21.52
N GLN A 269 -0.37 20.70 -22.14
CA GLN A 269 0.36 21.31 -23.27
C GLN A 269 1.73 21.86 -22.84
N THR A 270 1.79 22.52 -21.69
CA THR A 270 3.03 23.06 -21.12
C THR A 270 3.96 21.91 -20.73
N LEU A 271 3.43 20.87 -20.09
CA LEU A 271 4.17 19.67 -19.70
C LEU A 271 4.74 18.90 -20.89
N LEU A 272 3.98 18.75 -21.98
CA LEU A 272 4.48 18.16 -23.23
C LEU A 272 5.59 19.01 -23.86
N GLY A 273 5.51 20.34 -23.72
CA GLY A 273 6.58 21.25 -24.13
C GLY A 273 7.89 21.04 -23.36
N ILE A 274 7.82 20.67 -22.08
CA ILE A 274 9.00 20.33 -21.25
C ILE A 274 9.60 18.99 -21.69
N LEU A 275 8.78 18.04 -22.12
CA LEU A 275 9.23 16.74 -22.63
C LEU A 275 9.74 16.77 -24.07
N ASP A 276 9.36 17.77 -24.88
CA ASP A 276 9.78 17.86 -26.28
C ASP A 276 11.26 18.28 -26.42
N THR A 277 12.14 17.28 -26.45
CA THR A 277 13.58 17.45 -26.65
C THR A 277 13.96 17.84 -28.08
N SER A 278 13.03 17.92 -29.04
CA SER A 278 13.35 18.28 -30.42
C SER A 278 13.87 19.73 -30.59
N LYS A 279 13.67 20.58 -29.58
CA LYS A 279 14.31 21.90 -29.50
C LYS A 279 15.84 21.81 -29.30
N VAL A 280 16.33 20.77 -28.62
CA VAL A 280 17.76 20.55 -28.33
C VAL A 280 18.47 19.81 -29.48
N VAL A 281 17.77 18.91 -30.18
CA VAL A 281 18.36 18.06 -31.24
C VAL A 281 18.66 18.82 -32.55
N SER A 282 18.19 20.06 -32.68
CA SER A 282 18.42 20.89 -33.87
C SER A 282 19.90 21.26 -34.10
N SER A 283 20.80 21.04 -33.13
CA SER A 283 22.23 21.33 -33.27
C SER A 283 23.10 20.14 -33.73
N HIS A 284 22.65 18.89 -33.60
CA HIS A 284 23.55 17.73 -33.82
C HIS A 284 23.10 16.66 -34.80
N ILE A 285 21.89 16.74 -35.37
CA ILE A 285 21.46 15.76 -36.38
C ILE A 285 20.82 16.47 -37.58
N ARG A 286 21.65 16.84 -38.57
CA ARG A 286 21.17 17.07 -39.95
C ARG A 286 20.89 15.73 -40.60
N LEU A 287 19.73 15.14 -40.34
CA LEU A 287 19.22 14.01 -41.13
C LEU A 287 18.71 14.52 -42.47
N THR A 288 19.58 14.50 -43.47
CA THR A 288 19.19 14.66 -44.88
C THR A 288 18.69 13.32 -45.41
N ASN A 289 17.39 13.02 -45.20
CA ASN A 289 16.49 12.23 -46.07
C ASN A 289 15.51 11.32 -45.29
N PRO A 290 14.22 11.27 -45.68
CA PRO A 290 13.16 10.54 -44.98
C PRO A 290 13.15 9.01 -45.18
N GLU A 291 14.05 8.45 -45.98
CA GLU A 291 14.06 7.00 -46.27
C GLU A 291 14.89 6.16 -45.27
N GLN A 292 15.68 6.77 -44.37
CA GLN A 292 16.55 6.04 -43.43
C GLN A 292 15.88 5.69 -42.09
N VAL A 293 14.71 6.26 -41.78
CA VAL A 293 14.00 6.01 -40.51
C VAL A 293 13.45 4.58 -40.43
N THR A 294 13.04 4.01 -41.56
CA THR A 294 12.53 2.63 -41.66
C THR A 294 13.62 1.56 -41.56
N THR A 295 14.87 1.88 -41.91
CA THR A 295 15.98 0.91 -41.87
C THR A 295 16.57 0.75 -40.47
N ILE A 296 16.52 1.78 -39.64
CA ILE A 296 17.06 1.75 -38.27
C ILE A 296 16.17 0.88 -37.35
N VAL A 297 14.85 0.90 -37.54
CA VAL A 297 13.91 0.07 -36.77
C VAL A 297 14.01 -1.42 -37.13
N ALA A 298 14.48 -1.75 -38.34
CA ALA A 298 14.65 -3.14 -38.77
C ALA A 298 15.97 -3.77 -38.28
N ASN A 299 17.02 -2.99 -38.06
CA ASN A 299 18.36 -3.50 -37.72
C ASN A 299 18.65 -3.59 -36.21
N SER A 300 17.73 -3.17 -35.34
CA SER A 300 17.87 -3.30 -33.87
C SER A 300 17.64 -4.72 -33.33
N LYS A 301 17.37 -5.69 -34.21
CA LYS A 301 17.22 -7.11 -33.87
C LYS A 301 18.32 -7.93 -34.53
N THR A 302 19.58 -7.76 -34.13
CA THR A 302 20.64 -8.79 -34.13
C THR A 302 21.99 -8.15 -33.80
N SER A 303 22.53 -8.41 -32.61
CA SER A 303 23.91 -8.89 -32.42
C SER A 303 24.32 -8.73 -30.95
N LYS A 304 24.34 -9.86 -30.24
CA LYS A 304 25.24 -10.08 -29.10
C LYS A 304 26.65 -10.07 -29.67
N TYR A 305 27.55 -9.22 -29.18
CA TYR A 305 28.97 -9.51 -28.86
C TYR A 305 29.72 -8.20 -28.62
N ASP A 306 30.54 -8.29 -27.58
CA ASP A 306 31.40 -7.30 -26.98
C ASP A 306 32.62 -6.93 -27.84
N HIS A 307 33.24 -5.81 -27.49
CA HIS A 307 34.58 -5.32 -27.88
C HIS A 307 34.88 -4.82 -29.31
N MET A 308 35.54 -3.65 -29.32
CA MET A 308 36.49 -3.11 -30.32
C MET A 308 35.95 -2.03 -31.27
N LEU A 309 36.22 -0.76 -30.96
CA LEU A 309 37.17 0.06 -31.74
C LEU A 309 37.48 1.39 -31.00
N SER A 310 38.68 1.45 -30.43
CA SER A 310 39.44 2.69 -30.16
C SER A 310 40.40 2.92 -31.33
N THR A 311 40.90 4.16 -31.47
CA THR A 311 41.79 4.76 -32.50
C THR A 311 41.05 5.28 -33.76
N THR A 312 41.18 6.52 -34.23
CA THR A 312 42.10 7.67 -33.98
C THR A 312 41.50 8.90 -34.70
N ASN A 313 41.49 10.08 -34.07
CA ASN A 313 42.22 11.27 -34.56
C ASN A 313 42.00 12.49 -33.66
N ALA A 314 43.14 13.06 -33.26
CA ALA A 314 43.29 14.14 -32.30
C ALA A 314 43.06 15.53 -32.91
N TYR A 315 42.32 16.37 -32.18
CA TYR A 315 42.57 17.82 -32.07
C TYR A 315 42.35 18.25 -30.60
N ASN A 316 43.45 18.63 -29.96
CA ASN A 316 43.64 19.40 -28.72
C ASN A 316 42.77 20.71 -28.73
N VAL A 317 42.24 21.34 -27.67
CA VAL A 317 42.68 21.63 -26.28
C VAL A 317 41.45 22.08 -25.43
N ASN A 318 41.43 21.72 -24.13
CA ASN A 318 40.65 22.29 -23.01
C ASN A 318 39.12 22.12 -22.97
N ASP A 319 38.65 20.99 -22.44
CA ASP A 319 37.53 20.95 -21.49
C ASP A 319 37.61 19.62 -20.73
N VAL A 320 38.31 19.62 -19.59
CA VAL A 320 38.21 18.53 -18.61
C VAL A 320 37.02 18.87 -17.71
N VAL A 321 35.81 18.73 -18.25
CA VAL A 321 34.62 18.52 -17.42
C VAL A 321 34.67 17.04 -17.06
N THR A 322 34.96 16.77 -15.79
CA THR A 322 35.01 15.41 -15.22
C THR A 322 33.75 14.61 -15.58
N GLU A 323 33.91 13.44 -16.18
CA GLU A 323 32.83 12.50 -16.58
C GLU A 323 31.81 12.21 -15.44
N GLN A 324 32.20 12.34 -14.17
CA GLN A 324 31.29 12.19 -13.02
C GLN A 324 30.26 13.32 -12.86
N GLN A 325 30.50 14.50 -13.44
CA GLN A 325 29.62 15.68 -13.28
C GLN A 325 28.53 15.75 -14.36
N THR A 326 28.74 15.15 -15.53
CA THR A 326 27.73 15.01 -16.59
C THR A 326 26.65 14.00 -16.19
N ASP A 327 27.02 12.89 -15.53
CA ASP A 327 26.10 11.84 -15.08
C ASP A 327 25.01 12.36 -14.12
N ILE A 328 25.36 13.29 -13.21
CA ILE A 328 24.40 13.86 -12.23
C ILE A 328 23.40 14.82 -12.90
N LEU A 329 23.86 15.58 -13.89
CA LEU A 329 23.04 16.51 -14.67
C LEU A 329 22.00 15.77 -15.51
N ASP A 330 22.41 14.66 -16.13
CA ASP A 330 21.53 13.79 -16.90
C ASP A 330 20.49 13.10 -16.00
N ASN A 331 20.91 12.63 -14.82
CA ASN A 331 20.00 11.99 -13.85
C ASN A 331 18.84 12.91 -13.42
N LEU A 332 19.11 14.16 -13.05
CA LEU A 332 18.05 15.08 -12.61
C LEU A 332 17.08 15.44 -13.75
N ALA A 333 17.60 15.59 -14.98
CA ALA A 333 16.76 15.80 -16.15
C ALA A 333 15.84 14.59 -16.41
N TYR A 334 16.35 13.36 -16.22
CA TYR A 334 15.54 12.14 -16.33
C TYR A 334 14.48 12.05 -15.23
N GLU A 335 14.82 12.37 -13.99
CA GLU A 335 13.86 12.41 -12.87
C GLU A 335 12.78 13.47 -13.10
N THR A 336 13.14 14.63 -13.67
CA THR A 336 12.17 15.67 -14.04
C THR A 336 11.22 15.16 -15.11
N LYS A 337 11.74 14.51 -16.17
CA LYS A 337 10.91 13.87 -17.20
C LYS A 337 10.01 12.77 -16.63
N MET A 338 10.49 11.99 -15.66
CA MET A 338 9.69 10.99 -14.92
C MET A 338 8.54 11.63 -14.15
N ASN A 339 8.80 12.74 -13.45
CA ASN A 339 7.75 13.47 -12.75
C ASN A 339 6.68 13.99 -13.72
N VAL A 340 7.08 14.52 -14.88
CA VAL A 340 6.13 14.97 -15.91
C VAL A 340 5.31 13.79 -16.46
N ILE A 341 5.94 12.65 -16.75
CA ILE A 341 5.23 11.45 -17.20
C ILE A 341 4.23 10.94 -16.15
N ALA A 342 4.60 10.96 -14.87
CA ALA A 342 3.70 10.59 -13.78
C ALA A 342 2.47 11.53 -13.69
N ILE A 343 2.65 12.83 -13.96
CA ILE A 343 1.53 13.77 -14.09
C ILE A 343 0.65 13.39 -15.29
N LEU A 344 1.24 13.07 -16.44
CA LEU A 344 0.46 12.65 -17.62
C LEU A 344 -0.32 11.34 -17.38
N GLU A 345 0.28 10.37 -16.68
CA GLU A 345 -0.40 9.14 -16.24
C GLU A 345 -1.62 9.47 -15.36
N PHE A 346 -1.45 10.38 -14.40
CA PHE A 346 -2.54 10.85 -13.52
C PHE A 346 -3.68 11.51 -14.31
N ILE A 347 -3.35 12.37 -15.28
CA ILE A 347 -4.35 13.04 -16.13
C ILE A 347 -5.11 12.02 -16.98
N LEU A 348 -4.43 10.99 -17.50
CA LEU A 348 -5.09 9.89 -18.21
C LEU A 348 -6.05 9.10 -17.32
N ASP A 349 -5.69 8.87 -16.05
CA ASP A 349 -6.55 8.19 -15.07
C ASP A 349 -7.82 9.00 -14.80
N ILE A 350 -7.71 10.31 -14.57
CA ILE A 350 -8.88 11.21 -14.40
C ILE A 350 -9.75 11.21 -15.65
N ARG A 351 -9.13 11.29 -16.84
CA ARG A 351 -9.85 11.23 -18.12
C ARG A 351 -10.61 9.90 -18.29
N LEU A 352 -10.02 8.79 -17.85
CA LEU A 352 -10.65 7.48 -17.85
C LEU A 352 -11.86 7.45 -16.90
N ASP A 353 -11.74 7.99 -15.69
CA ASP A 353 -12.84 8.08 -14.73
C ASP A 353 -13.98 8.99 -15.22
N PHE A 354 -13.67 10.10 -15.89
CA PHE A 354 -14.68 10.92 -16.57
C PHE A 354 -15.46 10.11 -17.61
N ARG A 355 -14.78 9.30 -18.42
CA ARG A 355 -15.43 8.42 -19.42
C ARG A 355 -16.33 7.38 -18.77
N ILE A 356 -15.86 6.74 -17.70
CA ILE A 356 -16.67 5.81 -16.90
C ILE A 356 -17.92 6.51 -16.36
N SER A 357 -17.75 7.70 -15.77
CA SER A 357 -18.86 8.52 -15.26
C SER A 357 -19.91 8.80 -16.32
N ARG A 358 -19.47 9.21 -17.51
CA ARG A 358 -20.35 9.53 -18.63
C ARG A 358 -21.13 8.29 -19.11
N LEU A 359 -20.48 7.14 -19.20
CA LEU A 359 -21.13 5.88 -19.57
C LEU A 359 -22.22 5.49 -18.57
N ILE A 360 -21.95 5.62 -17.28
CA ILE A 360 -22.93 5.36 -16.22
C ILE A 360 -24.11 6.35 -16.31
N SER A 361 -23.85 7.63 -16.65
CA SER A 361 -24.93 8.61 -16.90
C SER A 361 -25.80 8.25 -18.10
N ILE A 362 -25.19 7.81 -19.21
CA ILE A 362 -25.92 7.34 -20.40
C ILE A 362 -26.75 6.10 -20.04
N PHE A 363 -26.18 5.19 -19.26
CA PHE A 363 -26.88 4.02 -18.74
C PHE A 363 -28.10 4.43 -17.90
N LYS A 364 -27.94 5.37 -16.96
CA LYS A 364 -29.03 5.92 -16.14
C LYS A 364 -30.11 6.59 -16.99
N GLN A 365 -29.73 7.34 -18.03
CA GLN A 365 -30.68 7.95 -18.95
C GLN A 365 -31.51 6.91 -19.71
N LYS A 366 -30.89 5.81 -20.16
CA LYS A 366 -31.60 4.71 -20.83
C LYS A 366 -32.49 3.94 -19.87
N TYR A 367 -32.00 3.64 -18.67
CA TYR A 367 -32.78 2.99 -17.62
C TYR A 367 -34.04 3.80 -17.26
N ASN A 368 -33.89 5.11 -17.03
CA ASN A 368 -35.02 6.00 -16.74
C ASN A 368 -36.03 6.15 -17.89
N ARG A 369 -35.63 5.83 -19.14
CA ARG A 369 -36.54 5.82 -20.30
C ARG A 369 -37.31 4.50 -20.44
N LEU A 370 -36.89 3.44 -19.76
CA LEU A 370 -37.50 2.11 -19.84
C LEU A 370 -38.60 1.88 -18.78
N GLU A 371 -38.83 2.79 -17.83
CA GLU A 371 -40.02 2.78 -16.95
C GLU A 371 -40.90 4.02 -17.17
N PRO A 372 -42.21 3.83 -17.42
CA PRO A 372 -43.20 3.81 -16.33
C PRO A 372 -44.18 2.62 -16.38
N SER A 373 -43.78 1.48 -16.92
CA SER A 373 -44.59 0.26 -16.84
C SER A 373 -43.71 -0.99 -16.84
N VAL A 374 -43.97 -1.87 -15.87
CA VAL A 374 -43.45 -3.24 -15.68
C VAL A 374 -42.39 -3.36 -14.55
N ASN A 375 -42.91 -3.49 -13.33
CA ASN A 375 -42.25 -4.03 -12.14
C ASN A 375 -41.79 -5.50 -12.35
N SER A 376 -40.77 -5.74 -13.16
CA SER A 376 -40.02 -7.00 -13.12
C SER A 376 -38.54 -6.72 -13.35
N ILE A 377 -37.83 -6.47 -12.25
CA ILE A 377 -36.37 -6.39 -12.21
C ILE A 377 -35.84 -7.82 -12.41
N GLY A 378 -35.58 -8.17 -13.67
CA GLY A 378 -34.69 -9.24 -14.06
C GLY A 378 -33.44 -8.61 -14.64
N THR A 379 -32.33 -8.71 -13.92
CA THR A 379 -30.97 -8.46 -14.39
C THR A 379 -30.72 -9.21 -15.69
N ASP A 380 -30.60 -8.49 -16.80
CA ASP A 380 -29.72 -8.83 -17.94
C ASP A 380 -29.81 -7.71 -18.98
N LEU A 381 -28.98 -6.66 -18.82
CA LEU A 381 -28.49 -5.93 -19.99
C LEU A 381 -27.37 -6.77 -20.58
N GLN A 382 -27.59 -7.32 -21.77
CA GLN A 382 -26.59 -8.14 -22.44
C GLN A 382 -25.36 -7.29 -22.76
N ALA A 383 -24.16 -7.88 -22.69
CA ALA A 383 -22.89 -7.19 -23.01
C ALA A 383 -22.92 -6.49 -24.39
N SER A 384 -23.69 -7.04 -25.34
CA SER A 384 -23.94 -6.46 -26.67
C SER A 384 -24.65 -5.10 -26.63
N ASP A 385 -25.54 -4.86 -25.66
CA ASP A 385 -26.25 -3.59 -25.53
C ASP A 385 -25.33 -2.48 -24.99
N ILE A 386 -24.40 -2.85 -24.10
CA ILE A 386 -23.34 -1.97 -23.61
C ILE A 386 -22.37 -1.63 -24.75
N GLU A 387 -21.96 -2.61 -25.55
CA GLU A 387 -21.10 -2.38 -26.73
C GLU A 387 -21.75 -1.44 -27.76
N CYS A 388 -23.04 -1.59 -28.03
CA CYS A 388 -23.78 -0.72 -28.95
C CYS A 388 -23.97 0.71 -28.39
N ILE A 389 -24.11 0.86 -27.06
CA ILE A 389 -24.10 2.16 -26.37
C ILE A 389 -22.75 2.87 -26.50
N PHE A 390 -21.66 2.11 -26.36
CA PHE A 390 -20.29 2.58 -26.54
C PHE A 390 -20.07 3.10 -27.97
N ASP A 391 -20.39 2.29 -28.98
CA ASP A 391 -20.15 2.61 -30.40
C ASP A 391 -21.00 3.79 -30.92
N SER A 392 -22.09 4.16 -30.24
CA SER A 392 -22.94 5.30 -30.62
C SER A 392 -22.57 6.62 -29.91
N ASN A 393 -22.00 6.57 -28.70
CA ASN A 393 -21.80 7.77 -27.85
C ASN A 393 -20.33 8.12 -27.55
N LEU A 394 -19.38 7.21 -27.81
CA LEU A 394 -17.94 7.45 -27.68
C LEU A 394 -17.23 7.55 -29.04
N THR A 395 -17.98 7.81 -30.12
CA THR A 395 -17.38 8.19 -31.39
C THR A 395 -16.67 9.54 -31.24
N PRO A 396 -15.57 9.80 -31.98
CA PRO A 396 -14.81 11.07 -31.91
C PRO A 396 -15.66 12.33 -32.18
N ILE A 397 -16.87 12.15 -32.72
CA ILE A 397 -17.82 13.21 -33.09
C ILE A 397 -18.68 13.61 -31.88
N ASN A 398 -18.93 12.69 -30.94
CA ASN A 398 -19.78 12.89 -29.76
C ASN A 398 -18.97 13.01 -28.45
N GLU A 399 -17.64 12.92 -28.50
CA GLU A 399 -16.77 13.13 -27.33
C GLU A 399 -16.59 14.64 -27.06
N PRO A 400 -16.73 15.14 -25.80
CA PRO A 400 -16.27 16.49 -25.47
C PRO A 400 -14.77 16.60 -25.79
N ASN A 401 -14.27 17.82 -25.99
CA ASN A 401 -12.86 18.06 -26.34
C ASN A 401 -11.91 17.65 -25.19
N LEU A 402 -11.69 16.35 -25.03
CA LEU A 402 -10.77 15.70 -24.09
C LEU A 402 -9.39 15.50 -24.72
N ASP A 403 -9.07 16.31 -25.74
CA ASP A 403 -7.81 16.24 -26.44
C ASP A 403 -6.67 16.68 -25.51
N LEU A 404 -5.55 15.96 -25.54
CA LEU A 404 -4.43 16.23 -24.62
C LEU A 404 -3.58 17.41 -25.10
N ASP A 405 -3.62 17.72 -26.40
CA ASP A 405 -2.69 18.65 -27.03
C ASP A 405 -3.32 19.57 -28.09
N ASP A 406 -4.65 19.65 -28.17
CA ASP A 406 -5.43 20.39 -29.20
C ASP A 406 -5.08 20.06 -30.68
N THR A 407 -4.26 19.01 -30.90
CA THR A 407 -3.81 18.55 -32.23
C THR A 407 -4.24 17.12 -32.53
N LYS A 408 -5.26 16.62 -31.82
CA LYS A 408 -5.78 15.25 -31.82
C LYS A 408 -4.75 14.21 -31.39
N GLY A 409 -3.90 14.54 -30.42
CA GLY A 409 -2.87 13.66 -29.86
C GLY A 409 -1.59 13.54 -30.68
N LYS A 410 -1.38 14.38 -31.72
CA LYS A 410 -0.20 14.30 -32.58
C LYS A 410 1.08 14.74 -31.86
N THR A 411 1.02 15.77 -31.05
CA THR A 411 2.15 16.28 -30.26
C THR A 411 2.48 15.28 -29.14
N PHE A 412 1.46 14.76 -28.46
CA PHE A 412 1.58 13.69 -27.48
C PHE A 412 2.30 12.47 -28.08
N LEU A 413 1.86 12.00 -29.26
CA LEU A 413 2.49 10.88 -29.96
C LEU A 413 3.94 11.18 -30.36
N LYS A 414 4.21 12.36 -30.93
CA LYS A 414 5.57 12.78 -31.33
C LYS A 414 6.52 12.75 -30.12
N VAL A 415 6.11 13.32 -28.99
CA VAL A 415 6.90 13.37 -27.76
C VAL A 415 7.17 11.97 -27.23
N LEU A 416 6.15 11.11 -27.12
CA LEU A 416 6.34 9.73 -26.64
C LEU A 416 7.25 8.90 -27.53
N ILE A 417 7.13 9.02 -28.86
CA ILE A 417 8.02 8.33 -29.80
C ILE A 417 9.46 8.79 -29.59
N ASN A 418 9.69 10.10 -29.43
CA ASN A 418 11.03 10.63 -29.15
C ASN A 418 11.60 10.11 -27.82
N LEU A 419 10.76 9.93 -26.79
CA LEU A 419 11.19 9.39 -25.49
C LEU A 419 11.48 7.89 -25.53
N ILE A 420 10.79 7.12 -26.37
CA ILE A 420 11.05 5.68 -26.57
C ILE A 420 12.42 5.44 -27.22
N MET A 421 12.91 6.39 -28.01
CA MET A 421 14.22 6.31 -28.66
C MET A 421 15.39 6.69 -27.73
N HIS A 422 15.14 6.92 -26.45
CA HIS A 422 16.14 7.33 -25.47
C HIS A 422 16.86 6.14 -24.83
N ASP A 423 18.11 6.31 -24.41
CA ASP A 423 18.92 5.24 -23.78
C ASP A 423 18.50 4.87 -22.35
N TYR A 424 17.64 5.68 -21.69
CA TYR A 424 17.27 5.49 -20.28
C TYR A 424 16.03 4.58 -20.16
N GLN A 425 16.26 3.32 -19.78
CA GLN A 425 15.24 2.26 -19.78
C GLN A 425 13.94 2.57 -19.00
N PRO A 426 13.98 3.17 -17.80
CA PRO A 426 12.75 3.51 -17.07
C PRO A 426 11.87 4.52 -17.83
N LEU A 427 12.49 5.47 -18.54
CA LEU A 427 11.78 6.45 -19.37
C LEU A 427 11.11 5.80 -20.57
N VAL A 428 11.83 4.91 -21.24
CA VAL A 428 11.29 4.13 -22.36
C VAL A 428 10.10 3.29 -21.90
N SER A 429 10.21 2.59 -20.78
CA SER A 429 9.15 1.72 -20.25
C SER A 429 7.86 2.51 -19.96
N ARG A 430 7.95 3.65 -19.26
CA ARG A 430 6.76 4.46 -18.97
C ARG A 430 6.21 5.18 -20.20
N ALA A 431 7.06 5.67 -21.09
CA ALA A 431 6.62 6.26 -22.36
C ALA A 431 5.89 5.23 -23.24
N LEU A 432 6.37 3.98 -23.28
CA LEU A 432 5.72 2.88 -23.97
C LEU A 432 4.37 2.51 -23.32
N SER A 433 4.31 2.50 -21.98
CA SER A 433 3.05 2.31 -21.24
C SER A 433 2.01 3.37 -21.61
N LEU A 434 2.39 4.65 -21.57
CA LEU A 434 1.53 5.77 -22.01
C LEU A 434 1.07 5.61 -23.46
N LEU A 435 1.97 5.19 -24.35
CA LEU A 435 1.66 4.95 -25.76
C LEU A 435 0.62 3.83 -25.91
N PHE A 436 0.80 2.70 -25.21
CA PHE A 436 -0.16 1.60 -25.24
C PHE A 436 -1.51 1.99 -24.67
N ARG A 437 -1.55 2.73 -23.55
CA ARG A 437 -2.79 3.26 -22.97
C ARG A 437 -3.50 4.16 -23.97
N HIS A 438 -2.77 5.03 -24.67
CA HIS A 438 -3.34 5.90 -25.69
C HIS A 438 -4.04 5.14 -26.83
N PHE A 439 -3.55 3.96 -27.24
CA PHE A 439 -4.21 3.15 -28.26
C PHE A 439 -5.25 2.15 -27.70
N ASN A 440 -5.16 1.77 -26.43
CA ASN A 440 -6.03 0.77 -25.79
C ASN A 440 -7.18 1.37 -24.96
N GLN A 441 -7.44 2.67 -25.09
CA GLN A 441 -8.43 3.41 -24.31
C GLN A 441 -9.80 2.72 -24.20
N ARG A 442 -10.31 2.10 -25.27
CA ARG A 442 -11.60 1.38 -25.26
C ARG A 442 -11.55 0.15 -24.34
N LYS A 443 -10.53 -0.69 -24.53
CA LYS A 443 -10.36 -1.94 -23.76
C LYS A 443 -10.15 -1.61 -22.28
N GLU A 444 -9.33 -0.61 -22.01
CA GLU A 444 -9.09 -0.09 -20.66
C GLU A 444 -10.39 0.41 -20.01
N THR A 445 -11.17 1.25 -20.69
CA THR A 445 -12.45 1.76 -20.17
C THR A 445 -13.42 0.63 -19.81
N LEU A 446 -13.55 -0.39 -20.66
CA LEU A 446 -14.42 -1.56 -20.39
C LEU A 446 -13.92 -2.40 -19.21
N GLN A 447 -12.61 -2.63 -19.10
CA GLN A 447 -12.02 -3.36 -17.99
C GLN A 447 -12.27 -2.66 -16.66
N HIS A 448 -12.08 -1.35 -16.59
CA HIS A 448 -12.33 -0.56 -15.38
C HIS A 448 -13.83 -0.42 -15.08
N LEU A 449 -14.69 -0.31 -16.10
CA LEU A 449 -16.15 -0.28 -15.91
C LEU A 449 -16.66 -1.56 -15.23
N ASN A 450 -16.12 -2.73 -15.56
CA ASN A 450 -16.49 -4.00 -14.92
C ASN A 450 -16.14 -4.05 -13.42
N GLN A 451 -15.14 -3.26 -12.99
CA GLN A 451 -14.74 -3.16 -11.58
C GLN A 451 -15.66 -2.22 -10.79
N VAL A 452 -16.39 -1.31 -11.45
CA VAL A 452 -17.31 -0.38 -10.81
C VAL A 452 -18.45 -1.12 -10.10
N GLN A 453 -18.69 -0.73 -8.86
CA GLN A 453 -19.80 -1.17 -8.03
C GLN A 453 -20.77 0.00 -7.84
N LEU A 454 -21.98 -0.13 -8.38
CA LEU A 454 -23.05 0.84 -8.21
C LEU A 454 -23.85 0.51 -6.95
N LEU A 455 -23.83 1.43 -5.99
CA LEU A 455 -24.53 1.29 -4.71
C LEU A 455 -25.95 1.85 -4.85
N VAL A 456 -26.94 0.97 -4.77
CA VAL A 456 -28.36 1.29 -4.99
C VAL A 456 -29.18 1.19 -3.69
N SER A 457 -28.86 0.24 -2.81
CA SER A 457 -29.59 0.03 -1.55
C SER A 457 -29.29 1.11 -0.51
N GLU A 458 -30.29 1.48 0.30
CA GLU A 458 -30.10 2.41 1.43
C GLU A 458 -29.11 1.88 2.47
N THR A 459 -29.04 0.56 2.65
CA THR A 459 -28.06 -0.09 3.54
C THR A 459 -26.64 0.12 3.05
N ASP A 460 -26.41 -0.07 1.75
CA ASP A 460 -25.08 0.01 1.13
C ASP A 460 -24.58 1.45 1.12
N ILE A 461 -25.49 2.41 0.91
CA ILE A 461 -25.20 3.84 1.01
C ILE A 461 -24.78 4.23 2.44
N LYS A 462 -25.47 3.70 3.46
CA LYS A 462 -25.10 3.93 4.88
C LYS A 462 -23.76 3.29 5.19
N ASN A 463 -23.54 2.05 4.77
CA ASN A 463 -22.27 1.33 4.95
C ASN A 463 -21.12 2.08 4.28
N TYR A 464 -21.28 2.54 3.03
CA TYR A 464 -20.28 3.33 2.32
C TYR A 464 -19.90 4.61 3.06
N LYS A 465 -20.89 5.39 3.51
CA LYS A 465 -20.63 6.63 4.27
C LYS A 465 -19.91 6.35 5.58
N GLN A 466 -20.30 5.28 6.29
CA GLN A 466 -19.67 4.91 7.55
C GLN A 466 -18.23 4.42 7.34
N ILE A 467 -18.01 3.50 6.39
CA ILE A 467 -16.67 2.99 6.05
C ILE A 467 -15.76 4.16 5.67
N LYS A 468 -16.27 5.12 4.90
CA LYS A 468 -15.51 6.30 4.50
C LYS A 468 -15.05 7.12 5.70
N LEU A 469 -15.98 7.51 6.57
CA LEU A 469 -15.64 8.27 7.79
C LEU A 469 -14.64 7.51 8.68
N ASP A 470 -14.86 6.21 8.84
CA ASP A 470 -13.99 5.34 9.62
C ASP A 470 -12.59 5.23 8.99
N LEU A 471 -12.50 5.15 7.67
CA LEU A 471 -11.25 5.04 6.92
C LEU A 471 -10.44 6.34 6.99
N ASP A 472 -11.11 7.49 6.82
CA ASP A 472 -10.47 8.81 6.90
C ASP A 472 -9.89 9.03 8.30
N GLN A 473 -10.65 8.69 9.35
CA GLN A 473 -10.16 8.72 10.73
C GLN A 473 -9.01 7.75 10.98
N LEU A 474 -9.11 6.51 10.48
CA LEU A 474 -8.07 5.51 10.65
C LEU A 474 -6.76 5.94 9.99
N ARG A 475 -6.83 6.46 8.76
CA ARG A 475 -5.67 6.98 8.02
C ARG A 475 -5.00 8.12 8.79
N LEU A 476 -5.78 9.08 9.29
CA LEU A 476 -5.27 10.18 10.11
C LEU A 476 -4.53 9.69 11.37
N PHE A 477 -5.08 8.70 12.07
CA PHE A 477 -4.44 8.15 13.27
C PHE A 477 -3.16 7.38 12.96
N VAL A 478 -3.13 6.63 11.85
CA VAL A 478 -1.95 5.90 11.37
C VAL A 478 -0.84 6.88 10.99
N GLU A 479 -1.15 7.92 10.22
CA GLU A 479 -0.19 8.94 9.80
C GLU A 479 0.41 9.72 10.98
N LYS A 480 -0.39 10.01 12.02
CA LYS A 480 0.04 10.76 13.21
C LYS A 480 0.51 9.86 14.36
N SER A 481 0.83 8.60 14.08
CA SER A 481 1.13 7.58 15.09
C SER A 481 2.29 7.95 16.02
N GLU A 482 3.28 8.72 15.55
CA GLU A 482 4.40 9.21 16.36
C GLU A 482 3.98 10.10 17.54
N LEU A 483 2.83 10.78 17.43
CA LEU A 483 2.34 11.71 18.44
C LEU A 483 1.73 10.98 19.64
N TRP A 484 0.97 9.91 19.40
CA TRP A 484 0.15 9.26 20.45
C TRP A 484 0.54 7.84 20.82
N VAL A 485 1.28 7.12 19.96
CA VAL A 485 1.71 5.75 20.28
C VAL A 485 2.67 5.77 21.47
N TYR A 486 2.47 4.84 22.39
CA TYR A 486 3.31 4.67 23.56
C TYR A 486 4.72 4.20 23.17
N LYS A 487 5.75 4.88 23.69
CA LYS A 487 7.16 4.49 23.54
C LYS A 487 7.88 4.72 24.87
N LYS A 488 8.65 3.73 25.30
CA LYS A 488 9.46 3.78 26.53
C LYS A 488 10.39 4.99 26.52
N GLY A 489 10.23 5.89 27.50
CA GLY A 489 11.02 7.12 27.65
C GLY A 489 10.22 8.43 27.59
N LYS A 490 8.93 8.43 27.22
CA LYS A 490 8.06 9.62 27.32
C LYS A 490 7.80 10.05 28.79
N ASP A 491 7.88 9.12 29.74
CA ASP A 491 7.52 9.34 31.15
C ASP A 491 8.63 9.96 32.03
N GLY A 492 9.71 10.47 31.44
CA GLY A 492 10.80 11.09 32.19
C GLY A 492 10.68 12.59 32.45
N ILE A 493 9.89 13.35 31.68
CA ILE A 493 10.01 14.84 31.66
C ILE A 493 8.66 15.59 31.56
N LEU A 494 7.49 14.94 31.57
CA LEU A 494 6.20 15.65 31.44
C LEU A 494 5.43 15.85 32.77
N THR A 495 6.12 15.78 33.92
CA THR A 495 5.53 16.15 35.21
C THR A 495 6.38 17.17 35.97
N SER A 496 6.72 18.29 35.34
CA SER A 496 6.93 19.57 36.04
C SER A 496 7.29 20.65 35.03
N SER A 497 6.54 21.77 35.08
CA SER A 497 6.93 23.08 34.53
C SER A 497 6.42 23.45 33.13
N ILE A 498 5.10 23.49 32.93
CA ILE A 498 4.47 24.61 32.19
C ILE A 498 3.20 25.03 32.97
N GLY A 499 3.43 25.74 34.07
CA GLY A 499 2.45 26.67 34.62
C GLY A 499 2.88 28.06 34.18
N ASN A 500 2.25 28.59 33.14
CA ASN A 500 2.04 30.02 32.88
C ASN A 500 1.18 30.15 31.63
N GLU A 501 -0.13 30.28 31.87
CA GLU A 501 -1.09 30.77 30.90
C GLU A 501 -0.65 32.16 30.40
N MET A 502 -0.43 32.29 29.10
CA MET A 502 -0.65 33.57 28.41
C MET A 502 -1.78 33.37 27.41
N ASN A 503 -2.88 34.06 27.68
CA ASN A 503 -4.04 34.21 26.82
C ASN A 503 -3.63 34.61 25.40
N ILE A 504 -3.92 33.74 24.44
CA ILE A 504 -4.09 34.12 23.03
C ILE A 504 -5.44 33.54 22.61
N ASP A 505 -6.37 34.42 22.30
CA ASP A 505 -7.67 34.11 21.70
C ASP A 505 -7.46 33.33 20.40
N HIS A 506 -7.79 32.04 20.43
CA HIS A 506 -8.18 31.27 19.26
C HIS A 506 -9.59 30.74 19.51
N ASP A 507 -10.56 31.61 19.23
CA ASP A 507 -11.93 31.23 18.91
C ASP A 507 -11.91 30.47 17.56
N ASP A 508 -12.82 29.51 17.38
CA ASP A 508 -13.09 28.72 16.15
C ASP A 508 -12.41 27.34 15.93
N ARG A 509 -12.14 26.55 16.98
CA ARG A 509 -11.88 25.08 16.83
C ARG A 509 -12.47 24.16 17.91
N LYS A 510 -13.43 24.64 18.72
CA LYS A 510 -14.04 23.82 19.78
C LYS A 510 -15.35 23.12 19.38
N ASP A 511 -15.91 23.45 18.23
CA ASP A 511 -17.24 22.96 17.86
C ASP A 511 -17.23 21.55 17.22
N ASP A 512 -16.16 21.18 16.48
CA ASP A 512 -16.07 19.86 15.83
C ASP A 512 -15.75 18.72 16.81
N GLU A 513 -14.97 18.98 17.87
CA GLU A 513 -14.65 17.99 18.90
C GLU A 513 -15.88 17.62 19.76
N PHE A 514 -16.86 18.53 19.82
CA PHE A 514 -18.08 18.37 20.61
C PHE A 514 -19.21 17.66 19.84
N GLU A 515 -19.30 17.81 18.51
CA GLU A 515 -20.24 17.05 17.68
C GLU A 515 -19.79 15.59 17.47
N ILE A 516 -18.48 15.33 17.34
CA ILE A 516 -17.91 13.98 17.19
C ILE A 516 -18.13 13.13 18.45
N LYS A 517 -18.04 13.74 19.64
CA LYS A 517 -18.38 13.09 20.93
C LYS A 517 -19.84 12.67 21.00
N LYS A 518 -20.76 13.42 20.40
CA LYS A 518 -22.20 13.18 20.51
C LYS A 518 -22.71 12.06 19.59
N LEU A 519 -22.06 11.86 18.44
CA LEU A 519 -22.38 10.77 17.52
C LEU A 519 -21.85 9.41 18.01
N ALA A 520 -20.64 9.37 18.60
CA ALA A 520 -20.06 8.15 19.18
C ALA A 520 -20.82 7.64 20.42
N THR A 521 -21.50 8.52 21.16
CA THR A 521 -22.23 8.17 22.38
C THR A 521 -23.69 7.71 22.12
N SER A 522 -24.13 7.62 20.86
CA SER A 522 -25.52 7.28 20.49
C SER A 522 -25.75 5.82 20.06
N SER A 523 -24.69 5.02 19.91
CA SER A 523 -24.78 3.56 19.73
C SER A 523 -24.51 2.84 21.04
N GLY A 524 -25.57 2.54 21.81
CA GLY A 524 -25.47 1.80 23.06
C GLY A 524 -24.91 0.39 22.87
N PHE A 525 -23.61 0.23 23.09
CA PHE A 525 -22.95 -1.05 23.35
C PHE A 525 -21.86 -0.81 24.41
N ASN A 526 -22.24 -0.99 25.68
CA ASN A 526 -21.31 -1.07 26.80
C ASN A 526 -20.72 -2.48 26.84
N ASP A 527 -19.63 -2.73 26.10
CA ASP A 527 -18.77 -3.90 26.36
C ASP A 527 -17.54 -3.39 27.13
N THR A 528 -17.49 -3.73 28.41
CA THR A 528 -16.46 -3.46 29.41
C THR A 528 -15.17 -4.28 29.20
N GLU A 529 -14.82 -4.64 27.97
CA GLU A 529 -13.75 -5.62 27.70
C GLU A 529 -12.47 -5.03 27.08
N PHE A 530 -12.49 -3.76 26.63
CA PHE A 530 -11.26 -3.01 26.35
C PHE A 530 -10.75 -2.37 27.65
N ASP A 531 -10.48 -3.20 28.64
CA ASP A 531 -10.12 -2.73 29.99
C ASP A 531 -8.65 -2.28 30.03
N ILE A 532 -8.46 -1.14 30.70
CA ILE A 532 -7.31 -0.21 30.64
C ILE A 532 -6.11 -0.79 31.42
N THR A 533 -5.61 -1.95 31.02
CA THR A 533 -4.40 -2.55 31.62
C THR A 533 -3.19 -2.23 30.76
N GLY A 534 -2.68 -1.00 30.89
CA GLY A 534 -1.48 -0.52 30.19
C GLY A 534 -0.91 0.74 30.83
N PRO A 535 0.25 1.23 30.36
CA PRO A 535 0.89 2.42 30.91
C PRO A 535 -0.03 3.66 30.85
N ASN A 536 0.12 4.56 31.83
CA ASN A 536 -0.62 5.83 31.88
C ASN A 536 -0.31 6.65 30.61
N ILE A 537 -1.35 7.03 29.88
CA ILE A 537 -1.26 7.84 28.65
C ILE A 537 -2.20 9.02 28.75
N SER A 538 -1.99 10.05 27.91
CA SER A 538 -2.91 11.19 27.82
C SER A 538 -4.32 10.75 27.38
N GLU A 539 -5.34 11.50 27.80
CA GLU A 539 -6.74 11.25 27.41
C GLU A 539 -6.93 11.24 25.89
N GLU A 540 -6.21 12.11 25.18
CA GLU A 540 -6.20 12.17 23.71
C GLU A 540 -5.65 10.89 23.07
N SER A 541 -4.57 10.34 23.62
CA SER A 541 -4.01 9.07 23.14
C SER A 541 -4.97 7.91 23.40
N ALA A 542 -5.59 7.88 24.59
CA ALA A 542 -6.57 6.84 24.96
C ALA A 542 -7.80 6.84 24.04
N TYR A 543 -8.27 8.03 23.64
CA TYR A 543 -9.33 8.18 22.65
C TYR A 543 -8.93 7.56 21.29
N ARG A 544 -7.71 7.81 20.80
CA ARG A 544 -7.23 7.25 19.51
C ARG A 544 -7.18 5.71 19.53
N TYR A 545 -6.63 5.10 20.59
CA TYR A 545 -6.64 3.63 20.75
C TYR A 545 -8.08 3.07 20.70
N THR A 546 -9.01 3.69 21.43
CA THR A 546 -10.40 3.24 21.51
C THR A 546 -11.12 3.39 20.17
N SER A 547 -10.89 4.50 19.47
CA SER A 547 -11.48 4.77 18.16
C SER A 547 -11.01 3.77 17.10
N ILE A 548 -9.71 3.49 17.02
CA ILE A 548 -9.17 2.47 16.10
C ILE A 548 -9.78 1.11 16.38
N PHE A 549 -9.85 0.70 17.66
CA PHE A 549 -10.46 -0.57 18.06
C PHE A 549 -11.91 -0.68 17.56
N GLN A 550 -12.70 0.38 17.73
CA GLN A 550 -14.10 0.39 17.28
C GLN A 550 -14.21 0.36 15.76
N ILE A 551 -13.37 1.11 15.04
CA ILE A 551 -13.33 1.14 13.57
C ILE A 551 -13.05 -0.27 13.03
N LEU A 552 -12.00 -0.94 13.52
CA LEU A 552 -11.64 -2.29 13.08
C LEU A 552 -12.78 -3.29 13.35
N ARG A 553 -13.38 -3.25 14.55
CA ARG A 553 -14.51 -4.15 14.89
C ARG A 553 -15.74 -3.90 14.01
N ARG A 554 -16.03 -2.64 13.66
CA ARG A 554 -17.12 -2.30 12.72
C ARG A 554 -16.85 -2.86 11.33
N MET A 555 -15.64 -2.66 10.79
CA MET A 555 -15.26 -3.16 9.47
C MET A 555 -15.28 -4.69 9.40
N MET A 556 -14.83 -5.37 10.46
CA MET A 556 -14.87 -6.84 10.54
C MET A 556 -16.30 -7.38 10.42
N LYS A 557 -17.26 -6.77 11.12
CA LYS A 557 -18.69 -7.15 11.05
C LYS A 557 -19.33 -6.92 9.68
N LEU A 558 -18.69 -6.12 8.81
CA LEU A 558 -19.15 -5.93 7.44
C LEU A 558 -18.65 -7.03 6.50
N CYS A 559 -17.53 -7.69 6.82
CA CYS A 559 -16.96 -8.77 6.00
C CYS A 559 -17.70 -10.10 6.17
N VAL A 560 -18.22 -10.40 7.36
CA VAL A 560 -18.79 -11.71 7.71
C VAL A 560 -20.11 -11.58 8.47
N VAL A 561 -20.99 -12.57 8.28
CA VAL A 561 -22.20 -12.76 9.10
C VAL A 561 -22.12 -14.09 9.82
N GLU A 562 -22.36 -14.06 11.12
CA GLU A 562 -22.59 -15.28 11.90
C GLU A 562 -24.02 -15.77 11.64
N GLY A 563 -24.14 -16.96 11.04
CA GLY A 563 -25.43 -17.62 10.85
C GLY A 563 -25.97 -18.19 12.16
N VAL A 564 -27.25 -18.59 12.15
CA VAL A 564 -27.94 -19.18 13.31
C VAL A 564 -27.25 -20.48 13.79
N ASP A 565 -26.54 -21.16 12.89
CA ASP A 565 -25.80 -22.40 13.15
C ASP A 565 -24.38 -22.17 13.71
N GLY A 566 -23.96 -20.91 13.90
CA GLY A 566 -22.60 -20.54 14.32
C GLY A 566 -21.56 -20.51 13.18
N ASN A 567 -21.97 -20.83 11.95
CA ASN A 567 -21.11 -20.77 10.77
C ASN A 567 -20.97 -19.33 10.24
N LEU A 568 -19.77 -18.98 9.79
CA LEU A 568 -19.46 -17.67 9.18
C LEU A 568 -19.75 -17.69 7.67
N TYR A 569 -20.57 -16.74 7.23
CA TYR A 569 -20.88 -16.50 5.83
C TYR A 569 -20.20 -15.21 5.33
N ALA A 570 -19.53 -15.30 4.18
CA ALA A 570 -18.85 -14.17 3.57
C ALA A 570 -19.86 -13.17 2.96
N ARG A 571 -19.61 -11.88 3.17
CA ARG A 571 -20.33 -10.79 2.50
C ARG A 571 -19.52 -10.27 1.32
N GLU A 572 -19.66 -10.92 0.18
CA GLU A 572 -18.81 -10.64 -1.01
C GLU A 572 -18.93 -9.19 -1.52
N ASN A 573 -20.13 -8.59 -1.46
CA ASN A 573 -20.37 -7.22 -1.93
C ASN A 573 -19.70 -6.18 -1.03
N GLU A 574 -19.74 -6.38 0.29
CA GLU A 574 -19.11 -5.53 1.29
C GLU A 574 -17.58 -5.73 1.31
N GLN A 575 -17.09 -6.96 1.19
CA GLN A 575 -15.67 -7.24 0.99
C GLN A 575 -15.13 -6.59 -0.28
N ARG A 576 -15.90 -6.61 -1.38
CA ARG A 576 -15.58 -5.88 -2.62
C ARG A 576 -15.57 -4.37 -2.40
N LEU A 577 -16.49 -3.85 -1.61
CA LEU A 577 -16.53 -2.42 -1.28
C LEU A 577 -15.29 -1.99 -0.50
N LEU A 578 -14.91 -2.75 0.54
CA LEU A 578 -13.69 -2.49 1.32
C LEU A 578 -12.43 -2.55 0.44
N ARG A 579 -12.39 -3.46 -0.54
CA ARG A 579 -11.30 -3.53 -1.52
C ARG A 579 -11.27 -2.28 -2.39
N ASN A 580 -12.42 -1.88 -2.94
CA ASN A 580 -12.55 -0.73 -3.83
C ASN A 580 -12.29 0.62 -3.12
N MET A 581 -12.29 0.63 -1.78
CA MET A 581 -11.93 1.78 -0.94
C MET A 581 -10.51 1.68 -0.37
N ASP A 582 -9.73 0.67 -0.76
CA ASP A 582 -8.34 0.47 -0.32
C ASP A 582 -8.14 0.38 1.20
N VAL A 583 -9.15 -0.12 1.93
CA VAL A 583 -9.07 -0.31 3.39
C VAL A 583 -7.88 -1.19 3.79
N HIS A 584 -7.65 -2.26 3.02
CA HIS A 584 -6.54 -3.18 3.23
C HIS A 584 -5.16 -2.49 3.18
N VAL A 585 -4.98 -1.42 2.40
CA VAL A 585 -3.71 -0.68 2.34
C VAL A 585 -3.46 0.06 3.65
N VAL A 586 -4.46 0.80 4.15
CA VAL A 586 -4.35 1.54 5.41
C VAL A 586 -4.15 0.60 6.60
N VAL A 587 -4.78 -0.59 6.59
CA VAL A 587 -4.58 -1.61 7.63
C VAL A 587 -3.16 -2.19 7.58
N LEU A 588 -2.57 -2.37 6.40
CA LEU A 588 -1.17 -2.78 6.27
C LEU A 588 -0.21 -1.68 6.78
N ASP A 589 -0.52 -0.41 6.54
CA ASP A 589 0.26 0.71 7.09
C ASP A 589 0.16 0.79 8.61
N LEU A 590 -1.01 0.49 9.19
CA LEU A 590 -1.20 0.34 10.65
C LEU A 590 -0.28 -0.75 11.23
N LEU A 591 -0.18 -1.91 10.58
CA LEU A 591 0.68 -3.01 11.03
C LEU A 591 2.18 -2.68 10.99
N ARG A 592 2.59 -1.70 10.17
CA ARG A 592 3.99 -1.24 10.07
C ARG A 592 4.41 -0.26 11.17
N ILE A 593 3.47 0.21 12.00
CA ILE A 593 3.78 1.17 13.06
C ILE A 593 4.66 0.52 14.14
N PRO A 594 5.83 1.11 14.47
CA PRO A 594 6.68 0.59 15.54
C PRO A 594 6.10 0.95 16.92
N TYR A 595 5.95 -0.06 17.79
CA TYR A 595 5.45 0.09 19.16
C TYR A 595 6.20 -0.82 20.14
N ASP A 596 6.01 -0.58 21.44
CA ASP A 596 6.57 -1.42 22.50
C ASP A 596 5.71 -2.66 22.73
N LYS A 597 6.12 -3.80 22.17
CA LYS A 597 5.40 -5.09 22.29
C LYS A 597 5.30 -5.60 23.73
N ALA A 598 6.21 -5.20 24.63
CA ALA A 598 6.25 -5.71 26.00
C ALA A 598 5.33 -4.91 26.94
N GLU A 599 5.27 -3.59 26.79
CA GLU A 599 4.52 -2.72 27.69
C GLU A 599 3.17 -2.22 27.10
N ASP A 600 3.06 -2.07 25.77
CA ASP A 600 1.82 -1.59 25.12
C ASP A 600 0.88 -2.74 24.75
N THR A 601 0.19 -3.26 25.76
CA THR A 601 -0.87 -4.27 25.62
C THR A 601 -2.01 -3.81 24.70
N ARG A 602 -2.36 -2.52 24.67
CA ARG A 602 -3.44 -1.98 23.85
C ARG A 602 -3.09 -2.08 22.37
N MET A 603 -1.87 -1.68 22.01
CA MET A 603 -1.42 -1.81 20.64
C MET A 603 -1.36 -3.27 20.20
N ASN A 604 -0.89 -4.18 21.06
CA ASN A 604 -0.94 -5.62 20.78
C ASN A 604 -2.36 -6.06 20.38
N HIS A 605 -3.39 -5.66 21.12
CA HIS A 605 -4.80 -5.99 20.79
C HIS A 605 -5.26 -5.38 19.46
N ILE A 606 -4.86 -4.14 19.15
CA ILE A 606 -5.17 -3.49 17.87
C ILE A 606 -4.52 -4.25 16.71
N MET A 607 -3.25 -4.66 16.85
CA MET A 607 -2.56 -5.44 15.83
C MET A 607 -3.26 -6.79 15.60
N LYS A 608 -3.73 -7.45 16.66
CA LYS A 608 -4.54 -8.67 16.53
C LYS A 608 -5.81 -8.43 15.70
N LEU A 609 -6.52 -7.35 15.98
CA LEU A 609 -7.75 -7.02 15.27
C LEU A 609 -7.49 -6.62 13.81
N ALA A 610 -6.37 -5.96 13.53
CA ALA A 610 -5.95 -5.65 12.17
C ALA A 610 -5.72 -6.93 11.36
N HIS A 611 -5.02 -7.92 11.92
CA HIS A 611 -4.86 -9.24 11.31
C HIS A 611 -6.20 -9.95 11.10
N ASN A 612 -7.09 -9.95 12.11
CA ASN A 612 -8.42 -10.56 11.99
C ASN A 612 -9.28 -9.88 10.90
N LEU A 613 -9.17 -8.57 10.74
CA LEU A 613 -9.84 -7.84 9.66
C LEU A 613 -9.32 -8.30 8.29
N LEU A 614 -8.00 -8.44 8.12
CA LEU A 614 -7.40 -8.95 6.87
C LEU A 614 -7.83 -10.40 6.59
N GLN A 615 -7.90 -11.25 7.61
CA GLN A 615 -8.41 -12.62 7.50
C GLN A 615 -9.85 -12.63 6.99
N TYR A 616 -10.76 -11.86 7.62
CA TYR A 616 -12.15 -11.76 7.20
C TYR A 616 -12.35 -11.07 5.84
N PHE A 617 -11.46 -10.16 5.48
CA PHE A 617 -11.43 -9.52 4.16
C PHE A 617 -11.13 -10.53 3.03
N CYS A 618 -10.32 -11.55 3.31
CA CYS A 618 -9.96 -12.62 2.37
C CYS A 618 -10.90 -13.84 2.42
N TYR A 619 -11.73 -13.97 3.45
CA TYR A 619 -12.57 -15.16 3.67
C TYR A 619 -13.48 -15.46 2.47
N ASN A 620 -13.24 -16.62 1.82
CA ASN A 620 -13.92 -17.10 0.62
C ASN A 620 -13.98 -16.07 -0.54
N ASN A 621 -12.95 -15.23 -0.70
CA ASN A 621 -12.92 -14.21 -1.76
C ASN A 621 -11.61 -14.25 -2.57
N PRO A 622 -11.58 -14.94 -3.73
CA PRO A 622 -10.34 -15.18 -4.48
C PRO A 622 -9.69 -13.91 -5.02
N THR A 623 -10.47 -12.87 -5.30
CA THR A 623 -9.92 -11.60 -5.81
C THR A 623 -9.24 -10.80 -4.70
N ASN A 624 -9.81 -10.79 -3.49
CA ASN A 624 -9.20 -10.13 -2.34
C ASN A 624 -7.95 -10.86 -1.87
N GLN A 625 -7.95 -12.19 -1.90
CA GLN A 625 -6.79 -13.04 -1.62
C GLN A 625 -5.61 -12.74 -2.55
N ALA A 626 -5.83 -12.67 -3.86
CA ALA A 626 -4.79 -12.30 -4.82
C ALA A 626 -4.21 -10.91 -4.51
N LYS A 627 -5.06 -9.95 -4.15
CA LYS A 627 -4.61 -8.59 -3.83
C LYS A 627 -3.77 -8.53 -2.56
N LEU A 628 -4.17 -9.26 -1.51
CA LEU A 628 -3.40 -9.31 -0.26
C LEU A 628 -2.09 -10.08 -0.45
N TYR A 629 -2.07 -11.15 -1.24
CA TYR A 629 -0.84 -11.85 -1.59
C TYR A 629 0.20 -10.93 -2.21
N GLU A 630 -0.21 -10.12 -3.20
CA GLU A 630 0.69 -9.19 -3.89
C GLU A 630 1.35 -8.18 -2.94
N LEU A 631 0.60 -7.67 -1.96
CA LEU A 631 1.01 -6.59 -1.07
C LEU A 631 1.65 -7.05 0.25
N TYR A 632 1.31 -8.25 0.71
CA TYR A 632 1.68 -8.75 2.04
C TYR A 632 2.60 -9.98 1.99
N PHE A 633 2.31 -10.96 1.14
CA PHE A 633 3.03 -12.25 1.17
C PHE A 633 4.33 -12.25 0.35
N ASN A 634 4.41 -11.46 -0.73
CA ASN A 634 5.61 -11.41 -1.57
C ASN A 634 6.90 -11.08 -0.80
N ASP A 635 6.81 -10.34 0.31
CA ASP A 635 7.92 -9.98 1.20
C ASP A 635 8.00 -10.92 2.44
N TYR A 636 7.91 -12.24 2.22
CA TYR A 636 7.84 -13.30 3.24
C TYR A 636 8.90 -13.25 4.37
N GLN A 637 10.01 -12.53 4.17
CA GLN A 637 11.08 -12.37 5.17
C GLN A 637 10.61 -11.69 6.48
N GLN A 638 9.45 -11.04 6.46
CA GLN A 638 8.89 -10.39 7.66
C GLN A 638 7.97 -11.30 8.48
N ILE A 639 7.55 -12.45 7.95
CA ILE A 639 6.61 -13.35 8.63
C ILE A 639 7.34 -14.12 9.74
N SER A 640 7.02 -13.82 10.99
CA SER A 640 7.58 -14.48 12.19
C SER A 640 6.52 -14.72 13.28
N GLU A 641 5.44 -13.95 13.32
CA GLU A 641 4.44 -14.01 14.37
C GLU A 641 3.27 -14.96 14.04
N GLU A 642 2.64 -15.51 15.07
CA GLU A 642 1.51 -16.46 14.91
C GLU A 642 0.35 -15.88 14.11
N GLN A 643 0.08 -14.59 14.27
CA GLN A 643 -1.05 -13.92 13.61
C GLN A 643 -0.80 -13.74 12.11
N GLU A 644 0.46 -13.52 11.74
CA GLU A 644 0.87 -13.35 10.35
C GLU A 644 0.71 -14.67 9.59
N VAL A 645 1.03 -15.79 10.23
CA VAL A 645 0.82 -17.16 9.69
C VAL A 645 -0.67 -17.43 9.50
N GLU A 646 -1.51 -17.06 10.46
CA GLU A 646 -2.96 -17.21 10.34
C GLU A 646 -3.52 -16.37 9.19
N THR A 647 -3.08 -15.11 9.05
CA THR A 647 -3.41 -14.29 7.87
C THR A 647 -2.98 -14.98 6.57
N CYS A 648 -1.80 -15.61 6.53
CA CYS A 648 -1.36 -16.38 5.36
C CYS A 648 -2.30 -17.55 5.05
N CYS A 649 -2.79 -18.28 6.05
CA CYS A 649 -3.79 -19.34 5.83
C CYS A 649 -5.01 -18.79 5.08
N TYR A 650 -5.56 -17.64 5.50
CA TYR A 650 -6.72 -17.03 4.85
C TYR A 650 -6.45 -16.52 3.42
N ILE A 651 -5.20 -16.17 3.09
CA ILE A 651 -4.79 -15.79 1.73
C ILE A 651 -4.90 -16.99 0.77
N PHE A 652 -4.49 -18.18 1.20
CA PHE A 652 -4.46 -19.38 0.34
C PHE A 652 -5.72 -20.25 0.46
N MET A 653 -6.52 -20.04 1.51
CA MET A 653 -7.72 -20.85 1.79
C MET A 653 -8.66 -20.90 0.59
N ASN A 654 -8.96 -22.11 0.11
CA ASN A 654 -9.86 -22.36 -1.02
C ASN A 654 -9.48 -21.60 -2.30
N ASN A 655 -8.19 -21.35 -2.55
CA ASN A 655 -7.75 -20.66 -3.77
C ASN A 655 -6.64 -21.42 -4.50
N VAL A 656 -7.06 -22.27 -5.44
CA VAL A 656 -6.16 -23.12 -6.23
C VAL A 656 -5.13 -22.31 -7.03
N GLN A 657 -5.51 -21.11 -7.53
CA GLN A 657 -4.58 -20.27 -8.31
C GLN A 657 -3.45 -19.76 -7.44
N MET A 658 -3.75 -19.30 -6.23
CA MET A 658 -2.75 -18.80 -5.29
C MET A 658 -1.86 -19.92 -4.76
N CYS A 659 -2.42 -21.08 -4.43
CA CYS A 659 -1.60 -22.20 -3.97
C CYS A 659 -0.60 -22.66 -5.05
N LYS A 660 -0.95 -22.56 -6.34
CA LYS A 660 -0.03 -22.86 -7.45
C LYS A 660 1.14 -21.88 -7.60
N THR A 661 1.06 -20.65 -7.06
CA THR A 661 2.15 -19.67 -7.14
C THR A 661 3.22 -19.88 -6.07
N ILE A 662 2.97 -20.77 -5.10
CA ILE A 662 3.92 -21.08 -4.03
C ILE A 662 5.19 -21.72 -4.59
N THR A 663 6.32 -21.31 -4.03
CA THR A 663 7.65 -21.82 -4.37
C THR A 663 8.28 -22.54 -3.19
N GLU A 664 9.29 -23.35 -3.47
CA GLU A 664 10.07 -24.11 -2.48
C GLU A 664 10.61 -23.24 -1.34
N LYS A 665 11.11 -22.04 -1.66
CA LYS A 665 11.63 -21.07 -0.68
C LYS A 665 10.59 -20.65 0.36
N HIS A 666 9.32 -20.51 -0.05
CA HIS A 666 8.27 -20.16 0.90
C HIS A 666 8.05 -21.31 1.89
N VAL A 667 7.96 -22.55 1.40
CA VAL A 667 7.77 -23.73 2.26
C VAL A 667 8.97 -23.92 3.20
N GLN A 668 10.19 -23.74 2.71
CA GLN A 668 11.42 -23.75 3.52
C GLN A 668 11.37 -22.73 4.66
N HIS A 669 10.89 -21.51 4.39
CA HIS A 669 10.73 -20.49 5.43
C HIS A 669 9.76 -20.94 6.53
N PHE A 670 8.59 -21.48 6.17
CA PHE A 670 7.63 -21.96 7.17
C PHE A 670 8.13 -23.19 7.95
N VAL A 671 8.91 -24.07 7.32
CA VAL A 671 9.58 -25.19 8.01
C VAL A 671 10.63 -24.65 8.99
N HIS A 672 11.43 -23.68 8.59
CA HIS A 672 12.40 -23.04 9.48
C HIS A 672 11.74 -22.30 10.66
N LEU A 673 10.55 -21.72 10.47
CA LEU A 673 9.79 -21.13 11.58
C LEU A 673 9.38 -22.17 12.62
N ILE A 674 9.12 -23.42 12.22
CA ILE A 674 8.84 -24.52 13.16
C ILE A 674 10.09 -24.86 13.99
N GLU A 675 11.27 -24.86 13.38
CA GLU A 675 12.57 -25.07 14.05
C GLU A 675 12.84 -23.96 15.07
N LEU A 676 12.64 -22.69 14.69
CA LEU A 676 12.96 -21.53 15.54
C LEU A 676 11.94 -21.25 16.65
N HIS A 677 10.65 -21.31 16.34
CA HIS A 677 9.57 -20.88 17.25
C HIS A 677 8.86 -22.05 17.95
N GLY A 678 9.26 -23.28 17.63
CA GLY A 678 8.71 -24.50 18.19
C GLY A 678 7.49 -25.03 17.44
N ARG A 679 7.14 -26.28 17.80
CA ARG A 679 6.12 -27.09 17.15
C ARG A 679 4.71 -26.61 17.48
N LYS A 680 4.17 -25.73 16.64
CA LYS A 680 2.81 -25.18 16.76
C LYS A 680 1.90 -25.67 15.64
N VAL A 681 0.64 -25.95 15.98
CA VAL A 681 -0.38 -26.45 15.04
C VAL A 681 -0.64 -25.48 13.89
N LEU A 682 -0.50 -24.17 14.13
CA LEU A 682 -0.73 -23.12 13.14
C LEU A 682 0.14 -23.26 11.88
N TYR A 683 1.43 -23.62 12.04
CA TYR A 683 2.33 -23.82 10.90
C TYR A 683 1.90 -25.03 10.05
N ILE A 684 1.43 -26.10 10.69
CA ILE A 684 0.91 -27.28 9.99
C ILE A 684 -0.39 -26.96 9.26
N LYS A 685 -1.29 -26.18 9.86
CA LYS A 685 -2.53 -25.71 9.22
C LYS A 685 -2.25 -24.91 7.94
N PHE A 686 -1.21 -24.08 7.94
CA PHE A 686 -0.76 -23.40 6.73
C PHE A 686 -0.34 -24.40 5.64
N LEU A 687 0.50 -25.37 5.98
CA LEU A 687 0.94 -26.42 5.05
C LEU A 687 -0.24 -27.26 4.51
N GLN A 688 -1.24 -27.57 5.34
CA GLN A 688 -2.47 -28.25 4.91
C GLN A 688 -3.27 -27.39 3.92
N THR A 689 -3.37 -26.09 4.17
CA THR A 689 -4.13 -25.14 3.33
C THR A 689 -3.56 -25.03 1.92
N ILE A 690 -2.23 -25.10 1.79
CA ILE A 690 -1.56 -24.97 0.48
C ILE A 690 -1.57 -26.28 -0.33
N VAL A 691 -1.69 -27.42 0.35
CA VAL A 691 -1.73 -28.75 -0.28
C VAL A 691 -3.09 -29.07 -0.89
N LYS A 692 -4.19 -28.63 -0.25
CA LYS A 692 -5.56 -28.90 -0.68
C LYS A 692 -6.38 -27.60 -0.70
N ALA A 693 -6.90 -27.24 -1.88
CA ALA A 693 -7.77 -26.07 -2.04
C ALA A 693 -8.99 -26.43 -2.89
N GLU A 694 -10.20 -26.02 -2.49
CA GLU A 694 -11.47 -26.36 -3.18
C GLU A 694 -11.67 -27.86 -3.43
N ASN A 695 -11.23 -28.72 -2.48
CA ASN A 695 -11.18 -30.18 -2.63
C ASN A 695 -10.32 -30.69 -3.81
N GLN A 696 -9.45 -29.84 -4.37
CA GLN A 696 -8.44 -30.21 -5.36
C GLN A 696 -7.06 -30.30 -4.71
N TYR A 697 -6.33 -31.35 -5.06
CA TYR A 697 -4.96 -31.58 -4.60
C TYR A 697 -3.97 -30.97 -5.56
N ILE A 698 -2.96 -30.28 -5.02
CA ILE A 698 -1.94 -29.60 -5.81
C ILE A 698 -0.65 -30.41 -5.72
N LYS A 699 -0.45 -31.35 -6.66
CA LYS A 699 0.69 -32.29 -6.66
C LYS A 699 2.05 -31.62 -6.44
N ASN A 700 2.28 -30.48 -7.11
CA ASN A 700 3.53 -29.71 -6.92
C ASN A 700 3.73 -29.25 -5.46
N CYS A 701 2.68 -28.74 -4.80
CA CYS A 701 2.76 -28.34 -3.40
C CYS A 701 2.93 -29.55 -2.48
N GLN A 702 2.26 -30.67 -2.77
CA GLN A 702 2.45 -31.94 -2.05
C GLN A 702 3.92 -32.38 -2.09
N ASP A 703 4.55 -32.36 -3.28
CA ASP A 703 5.94 -32.76 -3.46
C ASP A 703 6.94 -31.84 -2.72
N ILE A 704 6.74 -30.52 -2.80
CA ILE A 704 7.58 -29.53 -2.12
C ILE A 704 7.46 -29.69 -0.61
N VAL A 705 6.23 -29.70 -0.07
CA VAL A 705 5.98 -29.86 1.37
C VAL A 705 6.58 -31.16 1.88
N MET A 706 6.36 -32.28 1.18
CA MET A 706 6.94 -33.56 1.59
C MET A 706 8.47 -33.61 1.52
N SER A 707 9.08 -32.91 0.56
CA SER A 707 10.54 -32.87 0.46
C SER A 707 11.17 -32.09 1.61
N GLU A 708 10.56 -30.97 2.01
CA GLU A 708 11.05 -30.15 3.13
C GLU A 708 10.73 -30.75 4.50
N LEU A 709 9.59 -31.43 4.65
CA LEU A 709 9.29 -32.14 5.91
C LEU A 709 10.25 -33.30 6.17
N VAL A 710 10.69 -34.01 5.13
CA VAL A 710 11.64 -35.12 5.24
C VAL A 710 13.09 -34.62 5.41
N SER A 711 13.39 -33.40 4.99
CA SER A 711 14.73 -32.83 5.14
C SER A 711 15.02 -32.33 6.56
N SER A 712 13.98 -32.01 7.35
CA SER A 712 14.11 -31.50 8.72
C SER A 712 13.59 -32.51 9.76
N ASP A 713 14.53 -33.13 10.48
CA ASP A 713 14.23 -34.05 11.60
C ASP A 713 13.51 -33.35 12.77
N GLU A 714 13.63 -32.02 12.89
CA GLU A 714 13.00 -31.27 13.99
C GLU A 714 11.49 -31.14 13.86
N VAL A 715 10.94 -31.24 12.65
CA VAL A 715 9.49 -31.19 12.38
C VAL A 715 8.82 -32.54 12.65
N LEU A 716 9.53 -33.63 12.39
CA LEU A 716 9.04 -35.00 12.49
C LEU A 716 9.08 -35.49 13.95
N MET A 717 7.90 -35.70 14.55
CA MET A 717 7.75 -36.23 15.91
C MET A 717 7.28 -37.69 15.92
N PHE A 718 7.80 -38.48 16.86
CA PHE A 718 7.39 -39.87 17.13
C PHE A 718 7.68 -40.90 16.02
N TYR A 719 8.48 -40.56 15.00
CA TYR A 719 8.86 -41.46 13.91
C TYR A 719 10.15 -42.27 14.17
N GLU A 720 10.87 -41.98 15.26
CA GLU A 720 12.01 -42.79 15.70
C GLU A 720 11.56 -43.98 16.57
N LYS A 721 12.16 -45.15 16.34
CA LYS A 721 11.88 -46.41 17.06
C LYS A 721 12.25 -46.31 18.55
N GLY A 722 11.34 -45.78 19.35
CA GLY A 722 11.51 -45.56 20.80
C GLY A 722 10.46 -44.62 21.42
N ASN A 723 9.85 -43.75 20.61
CA ASN A 723 9.00 -42.65 21.11
C ASN A 723 7.49 -43.01 21.17
N LEU A 724 7.12 -44.27 20.90
CA LEU A 724 5.71 -44.70 20.93
C LEU A 724 5.13 -44.73 22.35
N SER A 725 5.94 -45.11 23.34
CA SER A 725 5.53 -45.08 24.74
C SER A 725 5.23 -43.66 25.22
N ASP A 726 6.01 -42.68 24.75
CA ASP A 726 5.79 -41.26 25.02
C ASP A 726 4.49 -40.75 24.38
N LEU A 727 4.16 -41.22 23.15
CA LEU A 727 2.88 -40.90 22.50
C LEU A 727 1.68 -41.44 23.30
N VAL A 728 1.79 -42.66 23.83
CA VAL A 728 0.74 -43.28 24.67
C VAL A 728 0.59 -42.56 26.01
N GLU A 729 1.68 -42.17 26.66
CA GLU A 729 1.64 -41.40 27.91
C GLU A 729 0.98 -40.02 27.71
N ARG A 730 1.28 -39.37 26.58
CA ARG A 730 0.65 -38.11 26.18
C ARG A 730 -0.82 -38.25 25.82
N MET A 731 -1.19 -39.35 25.17
CA MET A 731 -2.60 -39.71 24.95
C MET A 731 -3.35 -39.86 26.26
N GLN A 732 -2.72 -40.27 27.38
CA GLN A 732 -3.39 -40.42 28.67
C GLN A 732 -3.55 -39.08 29.44
N SER A 733 -2.85 -38.02 29.03
CA SER A 733 -2.89 -36.70 29.68
C SER A 733 -4.11 -35.87 29.27
N GLU A 734 -4.99 -35.55 30.22
CA GLU A 734 -6.19 -34.71 29.98
C GLU A 734 -5.84 -33.27 29.56
N ASN A 735 -4.69 -32.74 30.01
CA ASN A 735 -4.22 -31.41 29.64
C ASN A 735 -3.79 -31.35 28.16
N GLU A 736 -3.13 -32.39 27.64
CA GLU A 736 -2.73 -32.44 26.23
C GLU A 736 -3.91 -32.72 25.28
N ARG A 737 -4.96 -33.39 25.76
CA ARG A 737 -6.21 -33.59 25.00
C ARG A 737 -7.03 -32.31 24.85
N SER A 738 -6.97 -31.42 25.84
CA SER A 738 -7.81 -30.22 25.89
C SER A 738 -7.14 -29.00 25.26
N ASP A 739 -5.81 -28.94 25.25
CA ASP A 739 -5.05 -27.80 24.69
C ASP A 739 -4.94 -27.90 23.15
N PRO A 740 -5.49 -26.95 22.39
CA PRO A 740 -5.42 -26.95 20.92
C PRO A 740 -3.99 -26.76 20.38
N ASN A 741 -3.04 -26.29 21.18
CA ASN A 741 -1.62 -26.15 20.81
C ASN A 741 -0.72 -27.23 21.41
N SER A 742 -1.31 -28.33 21.92
CA SER A 742 -0.52 -29.43 22.47
C SER A 742 0.34 -30.12 21.42
N LEU A 743 1.43 -30.73 21.88
CA LEU A 743 2.31 -31.57 21.05
C LEU A 743 1.57 -32.78 20.47
N LEU A 744 0.57 -33.30 21.18
CA LEU A 744 -0.32 -34.35 20.69
C LEU A 744 -1.16 -33.86 19.51
N ASN A 745 -1.78 -32.68 19.61
CA ASN A 745 -2.57 -32.13 18.51
C ASN A 745 -1.68 -31.74 17.31
N TYR A 746 -0.47 -31.26 17.57
CA TYR A 746 0.55 -31.06 16.52
C TYR A 746 0.82 -32.35 15.75
N HIS A 747 1.03 -33.46 16.45
CA HIS A 747 1.24 -34.77 15.84
C HIS A 747 0.02 -35.25 15.03
N ILE A 748 -1.20 -35.11 15.57
CA ILE A 748 -2.44 -35.45 14.86
C ILE A 748 -2.55 -34.67 13.55
N GLN A 749 -2.30 -33.36 13.58
CA GLN A 749 -2.35 -32.50 12.40
C GLN A 749 -1.24 -32.80 11.40
N LEU A 750 -0.05 -33.19 11.89
CA LEU A 750 1.06 -33.63 11.03
C LEU A 750 0.72 -34.92 10.29
N VAL A 751 0.17 -35.93 10.98
CA VAL A 751 -0.28 -37.18 10.33
C VAL A 751 -1.39 -36.90 9.31
N HIS A 752 -2.30 -35.96 9.62
CA HIS A 752 -3.32 -35.53 8.66
C HIS A 752 -2.72 -34.83 7.43
N LEU A 753 -1.70 -33.98 7.62
CA LEU A 753 -0.96 -33.35 6.52
C LEU A 753 -0.28 -34.41 5.64
N LEU A 754 0.39 -35.40 6.25
CA LEU A 754 1.01 -36.51 5.50
C LEU A 754 -0.04 -37.28 4.67
N ALA A 755 -1.22 -37.53 5.26
CA ALA A 755 -2.32 -38.15 4.53
C ALA A 755 -2.78 -37.29 3.34
N MET A 756 -2.95 -35.97 3.55
CA MET A 756 -3.30 -35.01 2.50
C MET A 756 -2.23 -34.90 1.40
N CYS A 757 -0.96 -35.14 1.72
CA CYS A 757 0.12 -35.18 0.74
C CYS A 757 0.10 -36.43 -0.16
N THR A 758 -0.51 -37.53 0.32
CA THR A 758 -0.71 -38.78 -0.45
C THR A 758 -2.08 -38.87 -1.12
N GLU A 759 -3.05 -38.09 -0.64
CA GLU A 759 -4.40 -38.02 -1.20
C GLU A 759 -4.36 -37.52 -2.66
N GLY A 760 -5.12 -38.16 -3.55
CA GLY A 760 -5.11 -37.83 -4.97
C GLY A 760 -4.04 -38.55 -5.80
N LYS A 761 -3.50 -39.67 -5.29
CA LYS A 761 -2.64 -40.61 -6.02
C LYS A 761 -1.34 -39.96 -6.48
N ASN A 762 -0.41 -39.82 -5.54
CA ASN A 762 0.88 -39.18 -5.78
C ASN A 762 2.02 -40.11 -5.38
N ALA A 763 2.50 -40.91 -6.33
CA ALA A 763 3.50 -41.95 -6.08
C ALA A 763 4.80 -41.42 -5.43
N SER A 764 5.25 -40.20 -5.74
CA SER A 764 6.47 -39.63 -5.14
C SER A 764 6.32 -39.37 -3.64
N THR A 765 5.16 -38.89 -3.20
CA THR A 765 4.88 -38.64 -1.79
C THR A 765 4.52 -39.91 -1.05
N GLU A 766 3.78 -40.83 -1.68
CA GLU A 766 3.46 -42.16 -1.14
C GLU A 766 4.73 -42.93 -0.74
N ILE A 767 5.73 -43.01 -1.63
CA ILE A 767 7.01 -43.70 -1.34
C ILE A 767 7.75 -43.07 -0.15
N LYS A 768 7.77 -41.74 -0.07
CA LYS A 768 8.41 -41.03 1.06
C LYS A 768 7.66 -41.29 2.36
N CYS A 769 6.33 -41.24 2.34
CA CYS A 769 5.48 -41.55 3.49
C CYS A 769 5.63 -43.00 3.99
N HIS A 770 5.81 -43.98 3.10
CA HIS A 770 6.10 -45.37 3.50
C HIS A 770 7.38 -45.51 4.30
N SER A 771 8.40 -44.69 4.00
CA SER A 771 9.65 -44.69 4.77
C SER A 771 9.52 -44.08 6.17
N LEU A 772 8.51 -43.24 6.38
CA LEU A 772 8.25 -42.54 7.65
C LEU A 772 7.37 -43.36 8.60
N ILE A 773 6.28 -43.96 8.09
CA ILE A 773 5.31 -44.70 8.90
C ILE A 773 5.07 -46.08 8.29
N GLY A 774 5.58 -47.11 8.94
CA GLY A 774 5.35 -48.50 8.54
C GLY A 774 3.94 -48.99 8.87
N LEU A 775 3.44 -49.96 8.10
CA LEU A 775 2.13 -50.57 8.32
C LEU A 775 1.97 -51.18 9.72
N ASP A 776 3.02 -51.85 10.21
CA ASP A 776 3.04 -52.48 11.54
C ASP A 776 2.84 -51.45 12.66
N ASP A 777 3.46 -50.27 12.54
CA ASP A 777 3.36 -49.19 13.52
C ASP A 777 1.95 -48.58 13.56
N ILE A 778 1.30 -48.43 12.40
CA ILE A 778 -0.09 -47.95 12.29
C ILE A 778 -1.03 -48.91 13.05
N VAL A 779 -0.92 -50.22 12.79
CA VAL A 779 -1.78 -51.22 13.41
C VAL A 779 -1.58 -51.26 14.91
N LEU A 780 -0.33 -51.17 15.37
CA LEU A 780 0.00 -51.17 16.79
C LEU A 780 -0.57 -49.94 17.52
N ILE A 781 -0.50 -48.75 16.92
CA ILE A 781 -1.07 -47.51 17.50
C ILE A 781 -2.60 -47.55 17.56
N VAL A 782 -3.25 -47.95 16.46
CA VAL A 782 -4.73 -47.94 16.36
C VAL A 782 -5.37 -48.98 17.27
N THR A 783 -4.72 -50.14 17.46
CA THR A 783 -5.19 -51.21 18.34
C THR A 783 -4.91 -50.98 19.83
N HIS A 784 -4.13 -49.96 20.20
CA HIS A 784 -3.82 -49.66 21.59
C HIS A 784 -5.10 -49.27 22.38
N PRO A 785 -5.31 -49.81 23.61
CA PRO A 785 -6.56 -49.61 24.36
C PRO A 785 -6.86 -48.15 24.73
N ASP A 786 -5.82 -47.34 24.92
CA ASP A 786 -5.92 -45.93 25.34
C ASP A 786 -5.87 -44.92 24.17
N CYS A 787 -5.88 -45.40 22.92
CA CYS A 787 -5.82 -44.54 21.74
C CYS A 787 -7.12 -43.72 21.58
N THR A 788 -7.00 -42.40 21.43
CA THR A 788 -8.16 -41.50 21.30
C THR A 788 -8.74 -41.55 19.88
N PRO A 789 -10.06 -41.31 19.71
CA PRO A 789 -10.71 -41.37 18.40
C PRO A 789 -10.11 -40.37 17.39
N GLU A 790 -9.57 -39.24 17.84
CA GLU A 790 -8.91 -38.24 16.98
C GLU A 790 -7.61 -38.77 16.37
N VAL A 791 -6.80 -39.51 17.15
CA VAL A 791 -5.57 -40.13 16.64
C VAL A 791 -5.93 -41.30 15.72
N LYS A 792 -6.90 -42.14 16.10
CA LYS A 792 -7.39 -43.23 15.23
C LYS A 792 -7.84 -42.68 13.87
N THR A 793 -8.60 -41.59 13.88
CA THR A 793 -9.05 -40.92 12.65
C THR A 793 -7.85 -40.54 11.76
N ALA A 794 -6.86 -39.82 12.28
CA ALA A 794 -5.71 -39.38 11.49
C ALA A 794 -4.89 -40.54 10.91
N TYR A 795 -4.58 -41.56 11.71
CA TYR A 795 -3.81 -42.73 11.27
C TYR A 795 -4.57 -43.60 10.27
N ILE A 796 -5.88 -43.73 10.44
CA ILE A 796 -6.72 -44.49 9.50
C ILE A 796 -6.90 -43.73 8.20
N THR A 797 -7.10 -42.41 8.22
CA THR A 797 -7.09 -41.59 7.00
C THR A 797 -5.75 -41.71 6.27
N PHE A 798 -4.64 -41.73 7.00
CA PHE A 798 -3.31 -41.98 6.42
C PHE A 798 -3.20 -43.38 5.80
N LEU A 799 -3.64 -44.44 6.49
CA LEU A 799 -3.68 -45.81 5.97
C LEU A 799 -4.55 -45.89 4.70
N THR A 800 -5.70 -45.23 4.70
CA THR A 800 -6.61 -45.20 3.57
C THR A 800 -5.93 -44.60 2.34
N HIS A 801 -5.33 -43.41 2.43
CA HIS A 801 -4.77 -42.74 1.25
C HIS A 801 -3.35 -43.19 0.88
N CYS A 802 -2.49 -43.53 1.84
CA CYS A 802 -1.10 -43.88 1.58
C CYS A 802 -0.89 -45.36 1.26
N TYR A 803 -1.83 -46.23 1.61
CA TYR A 803 -1.66 -47.69 1.53
C TYR A 803 -2.78 -48.35 0.71
N ILE A 804 -4.05 -47.96 0.87
CA ILE A 804 -5.20 -48.58 0.19
C ILE A 804 -5.52 -47.89 -1.15
N ASP A 805 -5.71 -46.57 -1.18
CA ASP A 805 -6.05 -45.78 -2.37
C ASP A 805 -4.80 -45.21 -3.07
N THR A 806 -3.89 -46.11 -3.42
CA THR A 806 -2.57 -45.81 -3.98
C THR A 806 -2.50 -46.05 -5.48
N GLU A 807 -1.50 -45.45 -6.15
CA GLU A 807 -1.22 -45.76 -7.56
C GLU A 807 -0.54 -47.13 -7.74
N VAL A 808 0.27 -47.54 -6.75
CA VAL A 808 1.07 -48.76 -6.78
C VAL A 808 0.48 -49.80 -5.83
N GLU A 809 0.25 -51.01 -6.32
CA GLU A 809 -0.29 -52.11 -5.51
C GLU A 809 0.58 -52.42 -4.29
N MET A 810 0.03 -52.19 -3.09
CA MET A 810 0.67 -52.52 -1.82
C MET A 810 0.27 -53.93 -1.37
N LYS A 811 1.01 -54.93 -1.86
CA LYS A 811 0.76 -56.36 -1.58
C LYS A 811 0.72 -56.73 -0.10
N GLU A 812 1.42 -55.97 0.74
CA GLU A 812 1.47 -56.22 2.18
C GLU A 812 0.10 -56.09 2.82
N ILE A 813 -0.76 -55.17 2.39
CA ILE A 813 -2.08 -54.95 3.00
C ILE A 813 -3.06 -56.08 2.65
N TYR A 814 -3.03 -56.53 1.40
CA TYR A 814 -3.95 -57.54 0.88
C TYR A 814 -3.55 -58.98 1.23
N ASN A 815 -2.26 -59.24 1.42
CA ASN A 815 -1.75 -60.57 1.77
C ASN A 815 -1.53 -60.79 3.28
N SER A 816 -1.50 -59.72 4.09
CA SER A 816 -1.28 -59.82 5.53
C SER A 816 -2.60 -59.81 6.34
N GLN A 817 -2.52 -60.22 7.61
CA GLN A 817 -3.67 -60.18 8.53
C GLN A 817 -3.92 -58.79 9.15
N HIS A 818 -3.23 -57.74 8.72
CA HIS A 818 -3.28 -56.42 9.37
C HIS A 818 -4.67 -55.77 9.36
N ILE A 819 -5.38 -55.76 8.23
CA ILE A 819 -6.75 -55.21 8.17
C ILE A 819 -7.73 -56.01 9.02
N TYR A 820 -7.63 -57.34 9.00
CA TYR A 820 -8.46 -58.20 9.85
C TYR A 820 -8.18 -57.94 11.34
N THR A 821 -6.92 -57.72 11.70
CA THR A 821 -6.50 -57.35 13.06
C THR A 821 -7.10 -56.01 13.48
N LEU A 822 -7.15 -55.01 12.58
CA LEU A 822 -7.80 -53.72 12.84
C LEU A 822 -9.31 -53.86 13.03
N ILE A 823 -9.97 -54.68 12.20
CA ILE A 823 -11.41 -54.94 12.29
C ILE A 823 -11.74 -55.61 13.63
N GLU A 824 -11.05 -56.71 13.97
CA GLU A 824 -11.34 -57.48 15.19
C GLU A 824 -10.91 -56.76 16.47
N ASN A 825 -9.69 -56.20 16.51
CA ASN A 825 -9.10 -55.67 17.74
C ASN A 825 -9.28 -54.16 17.95
N SER A 826 -9.81 -53.42 16.97
CA SER A 826 -10.18 -52.01 17.15
C SER A 826 -11.62 -51.73 16.75
N PHE A 827 -12.02 -51.94 15.49
CA PHE A 827 -13.29 -51.44 14.98
C PHE A 827 -14.50 -52.08 15.69
N CYS A 828 -14.48 -53.40 15.90
CA CYS A 828 -15.53 -54.09 16.65
C CYS A 828 -15.65 -53.56 18.09
N ILE A 829 -14.52 -53.36 18.78
CA ILE A 829 -14.48 -52.86 20.16
C ILE A 829 -14.99 -51.41 20.24
N ASP A 830 -14.62 -50.56 19.27
CA ASP A 830 -15.05 -49.16 19.23
C ASP A 830 -16.54 -49.02 18.90
N ILE A 831 -17.08 -49.88 18.02
CA ILE A 831 -18.52 -49.98 17.74
C ILE A 831 -19.27 -50.44 19.00
N GLU A 832 -18.77 -51.43 19.72
CA GLU A 832 -19.35 -51.87 21.00
C GLU A 832 -19.30 -50.77 22.08
N LYS A 833 -18.21 -49.99 22.14
CA LYS A 833 -18.09 -48.83 23.04
C LYS A 833 -19.10 -47.73 22.71
N LEU A 834 -19.37 -47.46 21.43
CA LEU A 834 -20.40 -46.51 20.99
C LEU A 834 -21.80 -46.94 21.45
N ILE A 835 -22.06 -48.24 21.47
CA ILE A 835 -23.34 -48.81 21.91
C ILE A 835 -23.49 -48.74 23.44
N THR A 836 -22.39 -48.77 24.19
CA THR A 836 -22.40 -48.96 25.66
C THR A 836 -22.12 -47.70 26.51
N LYS A 837 -21.38 -46.69 26.04
CA LYS A 837 -21.06 -45.46 26.82
C LYS A 837 -21.76 -44.20 26.28
N THR A 838 -22.26 -43.36 27.19
CA THR A 838 -23.11 -42.18 26.88
C THR A 838 -22.37 -40.84 26.79
N SER A 839 -21.08 -40.75 27.18
CA SER A 839 -20.40 -39.47 27.42
C SER A 839 -19.51 -38.92 26.28
N GLU A 840 -19.06 -39.73 25.32
CA GLU A 840 -18.16 -39.31 24.20
C GLU A 840 -18.76 -39.59 22.81
N ARG A 841 -20.09 -39.49 22.68
CA ARG A 841 -20.81 -40.05 21.53
C ARG A 841 -20.45 -39.39 20.18
N ARG A 842 -20.26 -38.06 20.12
CA ARG A 842 -20.13 -37.34 18.83
C ARG A 842 -18.83 -37.62 18.07
N ASN A 843 -17.67 -37.62 18.73
CA ASN A 843 -16.38 -37.83 18.05
C ASN A 843 -16.21 -39.29 17.63
N LEU A 844 -16.64 -40.23 18.49
CA LEU A 844 -16.62 -41.66 18.20
C LEU A 844 -17.63 -42.03 17.10
N GLU A 845 -18.82 -41.43 17.11
CA GLU A 845 -19.83 -41.59 16.05
C GLU A 845 -19.32 -41.08 14.71
N LYS A 846 -18.71 -39.89 14.67
CA LYS A 846 -18.13 -39.32 13.45
C LYS A 846 -16.99 -40.18 12.90
N TYR A 847 -16.08 -40.62 13.76
CA TYR A 847 -14.99 -41.52 13.39
C TYR A 847 -15.50 -42.84 12.77
N ILE A 848 -16.50 -43.46 13.39
CA ILE A 848 -17.05 -44.73 12.89
C ILE A 848 -17.82 -44.52 11.58
N LEU A 849 -18.69 -43.51 11.53
CA LEU A 849 -19.54 -43.28 10.36
C LEU A 849 -18.77 -42.79 9.14
N ASP A 850 -17.86 -41.83 9.33
CA ASP A 850 -17.12 -41.24 8.21
C ASP A 850 -15.86 -42.09 7.93
N THR A 851 -14.96 -42.22 8.90
CA THR A 851 -13.60 -42.74 8.66
C THR A 851 -13.54 -44.26 8.50
N VAL A 852 -14.19 -45.02 9.39
CA VAL A 852 -14.17 -46.49 9.33
C VAL A 852 -14.97 -47.00 8.13
N THR A 853 -16.14 -46.41 7.88
CA THR A 853 -16.96 -46.74 6.70
C THR A 853 -16.22 -46.44 5.41
N ASP A 854 -15.54 -45.29 5.32
CA ASP A 854 -14.75 -44.93 4.13
C ASP A 854 -13.60 -45.91 3.89
N LEU A 855 -12.86 -46.30 4.94
CA LEU A 855 -11.80 -47.30 4.81
C LEU A 855 -12.36 -48.64 4.30
N ILE A 856 -13.46 -49.12 4.89
CA ILE A 856 -14.09 -50.38 4.50
C ILE A 856 -14.54 -50.32 3.05
N ASN A 857 -15.20 -49.22 2.67
CA ASN A 857 -15.67 -49.00 1.30
C ASN A 857 -14.51 -48.96 0.31
N GLN A 858 -13.44 -48.22 0.60
CA GLN A 858 -12.29 -48.11 -0.30
C GLN A 858 -11.50 -49.41 -0.38
N PHE A 859 -11.35 -50.14 0.72
CA PHE A 859 -10.65 -51.42 0.73
C PHE A 859 -11.35 -52.47 -0.14
N PHE A 860 -12.66 -52.68 0.06
CA PHE A 860 -13.40 -53.70 -0.69
C PHE A 860 -13.67 -53.32 -2.15
N ASN A 861 -13.77 -52.02 -2.46
CA ASN A 861 -13.91 -51.55 -3.84
C ASN A 861 -12.55 -51.38 -4.56
N SER A 862 -11.43 -51.64 -3.88
CA SER A 862 -10.11 -51.50 -4.49
C SER A 862 -9.91 -52.53 -5.60
N PRO A 863 -9.39 -52.13 -6.79
CA PRO A 863 -9.13 -53.05 -7.90
C PRO A 863 -8.12 -54.15 -7.53
N PHE A 864 -7.28 -53.92 -6.52
CA PHE A 864 -6.27 -54.88 -6.05
C PHE A 864 -6.86 -55.98 -5.15
N PHE A 865 -8.01 -55.73 -4.51
CA PHE A 865 -8.73 -56.74 -3.73
C PHE A 865 -9.31 -57.84 -4.64
N GLU A 866 -9.90 -57.47 -5.79
CA GLU A 866 -10.42 -58.45 -6.76
C GLU A 866 -9.30 -59.32 -7.36
N GLN A 867 -8.11 -58.76 -7.59
CA GLN A 867 -6.96 -59.48 -8.15
C GLN A 867 -6.32 -60.45 -7.16
N SER A 868 -6.30 -60.12 -5.87
CA SER A 868 -5.80 -61.00 -4.80
C SER A 868 -6.81 -62.08 -4.38
N SER A 869 -8.12 -61.87 -4.65
CA SER A 869 -9.21 -62.82 -4.38
C SER A 869 -9.44 -63.84 -5.49
N ALA A 870 -8.79 -63.69 -6.66
CA ALA A 870 -8.90 -64.66 -7.74
C ALA A 870 -8.24 -65.99 -7.29
N PRO A 871 -8.96 -67.13 -7.33
CA PRO A 871 -8.39 -68.41 -6.92
C PRO A 871 -7.23 -68.76 -7.85
N GLN A 872 -6.05 -69.04 -7.26
CA GLN A 872 -4.95 -69.70 -7.96
C GLN A 872 -5.36 -71.07 -8.50
#